data_AF-A0A7T5R0L5-F1
#
_entry.id   AF-A0A7T5R0L5-F1
#
_cell.length_a   1.000
_cell.length_b   1.000
_cell.length_c   1.000
_cell.angle_alpha   90.00
_cell.angle_beta   90.00
_cell.angle_gamma   90.00
#
_symmetry.space_group_name_H-M   'P 1'
#
loop_
_entity.id
_entity.type
_entity.pdbx_description
1 polymer ?
#
loop_
_entity_poly.entity_id
_entity_poly.type
_entity_poly.pdbx_seq_one_letter_code
_entity_poly.pdbx_strand_id
1 'polypeptide(L)'
;MGWTGSDILRRLGLAGHSGKGSAKEPVVLSGAASDRDSGLIVSLKSSVSFNERGQPADIAVRYWRHLPFGDSKDQNLIRIQMQPVPGKRGEVELSQIWVQAHQVFSRERGDNPDDPDMRKKINRVMEAVNRVNGHLREKGAVEDAARIMADCYLEEVTGEELVIRGLDADKGGFGFMLSSRFMKNGVSGYANPTCFSHVDVADLKSVLGFRLNTFEASKNFSSSRVVSSTDPQSGVGYEAGVRLKDGAGKVTMEMFLHPEDVPPGVDPKSLPDLLKLEFTRSGTESFTLTSARFLGQKIDVTDTATVLNLIGFAQSANRDFADWKYPQFMDYIYKHNLSDLVTPFSAPPSLEETGGELLYGSLHGCGFEKKIEQFGDQIGIAGLALSRGTRKDGSISTVGVAIDFPFASGGPDSNFDGAVPDYLQYWQDIKAFLITHDHYDHKGGFAYYAQKGLMKEKTVYATDRVKYFMEKDLDAMQVPRSLRPKIEVVKGTGAIPVCDEGGNTRMWVQYCENAIKHSALCTPYIVTGCYNDDHYKGSVLVYGDSRGLEEKGKAFFAKGTRALPEQAVRHGKTVSAEKVDRDIFVAMHDVTAITYDGVSPEPAEVEAVQGVVFDWFKDKGVIQAPISTNNAEYTIALSLAHKTQRNVTSVGGNAEARVASMNLFGVMPDLDLRTVRIDPLEERKKKKKDRIIPQDLLDDYFEYLADSELERAAGEDDEAYEKRLAALHEKNISDYVERLRPDERDHESNVRLYIYESLQKYGAVVFENDVNGYLMWRAVMERREKASLRATRTSAMAKGFRADPSALMILVTGTQGNSEEKQSTLQKLINFYSLLDADESVRPTGFKIDLDQYVAVVTQPAIVGNEESQERMIQELVRARNITVVGAYVNGFKIYNPKEYREKIISDLTKRGWRYDVDAHGSIRVYDHPIHVHGHGFKRDLVKMARDIPATLHEAHHIPSYDAYDIFRATMAENNLPHSGIRPDDFKFMKIDAAASTRDEQFKCVAQVNPSYILVRRLLKFGQSYGGIVEWMRTTLLRREGGNREDGLAARTTAGGIYSQTMAKQDWELASNPGKRESVRHRKLGPSHMAVSVAARPRSRSMFSAAVQGSDMEVA
;
A
#
# COMPACT_ATOMS: atom_id res chain seq x y z
N MET A 1 15.28 66.83 9.14
CA MET A 1 14.80 66.53 7.77
C MET A 1 13.26 66.60 7.67
N GLY A 2 12.68 67.45 6.80
CA GLY A 2 11.24 67.50 6.51
C GLY A 2 10.94 66.97 5.10
N TRP A 3 9.86 66.21 4.93
CA TRP A 3 9.43 65.67 3.64
C TRP A 3 8.08 66.26 3.25
N THR A 4 7.85 66.50 1.97
CA THR A 4 6.46 66.68 1.52
C THR A 4 5.69 65.37 1.73
N GLY A 5 4.39 65.45 2.04
CA GLY A 5 3.55 64.26 2.21
C GLY A 5 3.60 63.29 1.01
N SER A 6 3.80 63.81 -0.21
CA SER A 6 3.98 63.00 -1.42
C SER A 6 5.34 62.31 -1.50
N ASP A 7 6.41 62.97 -1.07
CA ASP A 7 7.77 62.41 -1.15
C ASP A 7 7.95 61.26 -0.16
N ILE A 8 7.38 61.39 1.05
CA ILE A 8 7.47 60.32 2.05
C ILE A 8 6.67 59.09 1.61
N LEU A 9 5.46 59.28 1.05
CA LEU A 9 4.66 58.19 0.51
C LEU A 9 5.35 57.51 -0.68
N ARG A 10 6.00 58.28 -1.57
CA ARG A 10 6.82 57.72 -2.66
C ARG A 10 7.96 56.86 -2.13
N ARG A 11 8.66 57.36 -1.12
CA ARG A 11 9.80 56.66 -0.50
C ARG A 11 9.40 55.35 0.19
N LEU A 12 8.13 55.21 0.54
CA LEU A 12 7.54 54.05 1.19
C LEU A 12 6.79 53.13 0.22
N GLY A 13 6.93 53.33 -1.09
CA GLY A 13 6.28 52.49 -2.10
C GLY A 13 4.79 52.79 -2.33
N LEU A 14 4.29 53.91 -1.81
CA LEU A 14 2.88 54.32 -1.81
C LEU A 14 2.63 55.59 -2.64
N ALA A 15 3.32 55.76 -3.77
CA ALA A 15 3.04 56.83 -4.74
C ALA A 15 2.34 56.32 -6.01
N GLY A 16 1.22 56.97 -6.38
CA GLY A 16 0.36 56.57 -7.49
C GLY A 16 0.91 57.10 -8.81
N HIS A 17 0.62 56.41 -9.92
CA HIS A 17 1.03 56.86 -11.27
C HIS A 17 0.26 58.10 -11.75
N SER A 18 -0.91 58.41 -11.18
CA SER A 18 -1.70 59.61 -11.46
C SER A 18 -1.67 60.55 -10.25
N GLY A 19 -0.88 61.61 -10.32
CA GLY A 19 -0.64 62.57 -9.23
C GLY A 19 -1.84 63.43 -8.78
N LYS A 20 -3.07 62.92 -8.76
CA LYS A 20 -4.27 63.61 -8.26
C LYS A 20 -5.21 62.63 -7.55
N GLY A 21 -5.11 62.57 -6.22
CA GLY A 21 -6.12 61.97 -5.36
C GLY A 21 -6.07 62.62 -3.98
N SER A 22 -7.18 63.24 -3.55
CA SER A 22 -7.31 63.78 -2.20
C SER A 22 -7.48 62.62 -1.21
N ALA A 23 -6.38 62.14 -0.62
CA ALA A 23 -6.44 61.00 0.31
C ALA A 23 -6.84 61.47 1.72
N LYS A 24 -8.14 61.53 1.99
CA LYS A 24 -8.67 61.49 3.36
C LYS A 24 -8.92 60.04 3.85
N GLU A 25 -8.85 59.06 2.95
CA GLU A 25 -9.11 57.65 3.26
C GLU A 25 -7.80 56.91 3.56
N PRO A 26 -7.80 56.00 4.55
CA PRO A 26 -6.62 55.20 4.88
C PRO A 26 -6.22 54.27 3.73
N VAL A 27 -4.92 54.19 3.47
CA VAL A 27 -4.35 53.25 2.50
C VAL A 27 -4.12 51.91 3.20
N VAL A 28 -4.64 50.83 2.64
CA VAL A 28 -4.49 49.47 3.17
C VAL A 28 -4.04 48.54 2.03
N LEU A 29 -2.92 47.87 2.26
CA LEU A 29 -2.39 46.78 1.45
C LEU A 29 -2.38 45.52 2.30
N SER A 30 -2.91 44.40 1.80
CA SER A 30 -2.93 43.15 2.57
C SER A 30 -2.78 41.89 1.72
N GLY A 31 -2.25 40.83 2.31
CA GLY A 31 -2.30 39.48 1.76
C GLY A 31 -2.25 38.42 2.84
N ALA A 32 -2.51 37.17 2.45
CA ALA A 32 -2.31 36.01 3.31
C ALA A 32 -1.80 34.81 2.52
N ALA A 33 -1.20 33.86 3.23
CA ALA A 33 -0.76 32.58 2.71
C ALA A 33 -0.93 31.50 3.78
N SER A 34 -1.10 30.26 3.34
CA SER A 34 -1.24 29.08 4.19
C SER A 34 -0.07 28.15 3.95
N ASP A 35 0.46 27.61 5.03
CA ASP A 35 1.39 26.51 5.01
C ASP A 35 0.62 25.20 4.89
N ARG A 36 0.84 24.48 3.80
CA ARG A 36 0.16 23.21 3.51
C ARG A 36 0.52 22.10 4.50
N ASP A 37 1.73 22.15 5.08
CA ASP A 37 2.26 21.06 5.89
C ASP A 37 1.87 21.20 7.37
N SER A 38 1.73 22.44 7.87
CA SER A 38 1.34 22.72 9.26
C SER A 38 -0.10 23.24 9.44
N GLY A 39 -0.78 23.61 8.35
CA GLY A 39 -2.09 24.28 8.39
C GLY A 39 -2.04 25.72 8.92
N LEU A 40 -0.85 26.27 9.13
CA LEU A 40 -0.65 27.61 9.67
C LEU A 40 -0.97 28.66 8.60
N ILE A 41 -1.78 29.67 8.95
CA ILE A 41 -2.05 30.80 8.06
C ILE A 41 -1.28 32.01 8.55
N VAL A 42 -0.60 32.68 7.63
CA VAL A 42 0.02 33.98 7.87
C VAL A 42 -0.72 35.05 7.08
N SER A 43 -0.91 36.22 7.69
CA SER A 43 -1.41 37.39 6.99
C SER A 43 -0.55 38.60 7.32
N LEU A 44 -0.44 39.50 6.34
CA LEU A 44 0.35 40.72 6.45
C LEU A 44 -0.50 41.89 5.96
N LYS A 45 -0.53 42.96 6.75
CA LYS A 45 -1.26 44.19 6.46
C LYS A 45 -0.32 45.38 6.63
N SER A 46 -0.26 46.23 5.62
CA SER A 46 0.34 47.54 5.70
C SER A 46 -0.75 48.59 5.62
N SER A 47 -0.84 49.46 6.61
CA SER A 47 -1.86 50.50 6.70
C SER A 47 -1.25 51.88 6.91
N VAL A 48 -1.79 52.89 6.25
CA VAL A 48 -1.44 54.31 6.43
C VAL A 48 -2.67 55.08 6.85
N SER A 49 -2.57 55.81 7.96
CA SER A 49 -3.57 56.79 8.38
C SER A 49 -3.13 58.22 8.03
N PHE A 50 -4.12 59.08 7.79
CA PHE A 50 -3.92 60.49 7.49
C PHE A 50 -4.50 61.34 8.61
N ASN A 51 -3.83 62.46 8.92
CA ASN A 51 -4.36 63.45 9.85
C ASN A 51 -5.54 64.24 9.22
N GLU A 52 -6.17 65.11 10.02
CA GLU A 52 -7.30 65.96 9.57
C GLU A 52 -6.97 66.84 8.34
N ARG A 53 -5.68 67.09 8.10
CA ARG A 53 -5.16 67.88 6.98
C ARG A 53 -4.82 67.02 5.75
N GLY A 54 -5.10 65.72 5.77
CA GLY A 54 -4.80 64.78 4.69
C GLY A 54 -3.32 64.46 4.53
N GLN A 55 -2.49 64.68 5.56
CA GLN A 55 -1.07 64.33 5.56
C GLN A 55 -0.85 62.98 6.26
N PRO A 56 0.09 62.15 5.81
CA PRO A 56 0.37 60.85 6.43
C PRO A 56 0.80 61.05 7.89
N ALA A 57 0.18 60.28 8.80
CA ALA A 57 0.36 60.41 10.25
C ALA A 57 0.97 59.15 10.87
N ASP A 58 0.48 57.96 10.50
CA ASP A 58 0.95 56.68 11.05
C ASP A 58 0.97 55.63 9.95
N ILE A 59 2.05 54.85 9.90
CA ILE A 59 2.21 53.71 9.01
C ILE A 59 2.54 52.50 9.85
N ALA A 60 1.77 51.43 9.69
CA ALA A 60 1.94 50.19 10.43
C ALA A 60 1.99 49.00 9.49
N VAL A 61 3.03 48.19 9.63
CA VAL A 61 3.14 46.85 9.02
C VAL A 61 2.90 45.84 10.13
N ARG A 62 1.79 45.12 10.06
CA ARG A 62 1.36 44.12 11.04
C ARG A 62 1.32 42.74 10.39
N TYR A 63 1.75 41.75 11.14
CA TYR A 63 1.77 40.34 10.77
C TYR A 63 0.89 39.57 11.73
N TRP A 64 0.04 38.69 11.21
CA TRP A 64 -0.70 37.74 12.03
C TRP A 64 -0.28 36.34 11.67
N ARG A 65 -0.27 35.52 12.71
CA ARG A 65 -0.12 34.08 12.62
C ARG A 65 -1.36 33.45 13.20
N HIS A 66 -2.16 32.86 12.34
CA HIS A 66 -3.37 32.12 12.70
C HIS A 66 -2.99 30.64 12.84
N LEU A 67 -3.11 30.13 14.05
CA LEU A 67 -2.78 28.77 14.39
C LEU A 67 -3.96 27.85 14.03
N PRO A 68 -3.70 26.55 13.76
CA PRO A 68 -4.75 25.65 13.35
C PRO A 68 -5.94 25.64 14.30
N PHE A 69 -5.70 25.55 15.60
CA PHE A 69 -6.73 25.52 16.65
C PHE A 69 -7.46 26.87 16.91
N GLY A 70 -7.34 27.86 16.02
CA GLY A 70 -8.14 29.09 16.05
C GLY A 70 -7.53 30.28 16.83
N ASP A 71 -6.35 30.11 17.42
CA ASP A 71 -5.64 31.23 18.03
C ASP A 71 -4.95 32.09 16.96
N SER A 72 -5.34 33.35 16.85
CA SER A 72 -4.58 34.35 16.10
C SER A 72 -3.60 35.06 17.02
N LYS A 73 -2.35 35.21 16.59
CA LYS A 73 -1.37 36.06 17.27
C LYS A 73 -0.85 37.11 16.30
N ASP A 74 -0.97 38.38 16.67
CA ASP A 74 -0.42 39.48 15.91
C ASP A 74 1.00 39.85 16.38
N GLN A 75 1.76 40.42 15.46
CA GLN A 75 3.08 40.96 15.67
C GLN A 75 3.16 42.27 14.90
N ASN A 76 3.34 43.39 15.61
CA ASN A 76 3.65 44.66 14.96
C ASN A 76 5.09 44.56 14.46
N LEU A 77 5.30 44.56 13.14
CA LEU A 77 6.64 44.42 12.57
C LEU A 77 7.34 45.77 12.47
N ILE A 78 6.66 46.78 11.91
CA ILE A 78 7.20 48.13 11.77
C ILE A 78 6.09 49.14 12.02
N ARG A 79 6.38 50.22 12.76
CA ARG A 79 5.49 51.37 12.91
C ARG A 79 6.27 52.68 12.73
N ILE A 80 5.81 53.53 11.84
CA ILE A 80 6.41 54.85 11.55
C ILE A 80 5.37 55.91 11.84
N GLN A 81 5.66 56.76 12.82
CA GLN A 81 4.83 57.91 13.17
C GLN A 81 5.44 59.19 12.62
N MET A 82 4.56 60.07 12.15
CA MET A 82 4.90 61.33 11.54
C MET A 82 4.05 62.45 12.14
N GLN A 83 4.62 63.64 12.19
CA GLN A 83 3.94 64.85 12.64
C GLN A 83 4.12 65.99 11.64
N PRO A 84 3.18 66.94 11.56
CA PRO A 84 3.33 68.12 10.72
C PRO A 84 4.54 68.97 11.15
N VAL A 85 5.30 69.49 10.20
CA VAL A 85 6.39 70.44 10.50
C VAL A 85 5.80 71.81 10.86
N PRO A 86 6.09 72.38 12.04
CA PRO A 86 5.60 73.71 12.42
C PRO A 86 6.00 74.78 11.39
N GLY A 87 5.04 75.60 10.95
CA GLY A 87 5.29 76.70 10.02
C GLY A 87 5.43 76.31 8.54
N LYS A 88 5.40 75.02 8.18
CA LYS A 88 5.54 74.55 6.80
C LYS A 88 4.33 73.74 6.32
N ARG A 89 3.56 74.32 5.39
CA ARG A 89 2.33 73.70 4.87
C ARG A 89 2.66 72.51 3.97
N GLY A 90 2.10 71.33 4.27
CA GLY A 90 2.26 70.13 3.44
C GLY A 90 3.48 69.28 3.76
N GLU A 91 4.38 69.76 4.63
CA GLU A 91 5.54 68.99 5.11
C GLU A 91 5.21 68.20 6.38
N VAL A 92 5.76 66.99 6.45
CA VAL A 92 5.75 66.10 7.62
C VAL A 92 7.18 65.71 7.97
N GLU A 93 7.39 65.39 9.23
CA GLU A 93 8.66 64.88 9.76
C GLU A 93 8.40 63.63 10.60
N LEU A 94 9.42 62.76 10.70
CA LEU A 94 9.36 61.57 11.55
C LEU A 94 9.30 62.00 13.02
N SER A 95 8.37 61.42 13.77
CA SER A 95 8.31 61.55 15.23
C SER A 95 8.90 60.31 15.91
N GLN A 96 8.49 59.11 15.49
CA GLN A 96 8.95 57.84 16.04
C GLN A 96 9.03 56.73 14.98
N ILE A 97 10.00 55.83 15.13
CA ILE A 97 10.07 54.57 14.37
C ILE A 97 10.26 53.41 15.33
N TRP A 98 9.42 52.40 15.18
CA TRP A 98 9.46 51.15 15.91
C TRP A 98 9.67 50.00 14.92
N VAL A 99 10.57 49.07 15.27
CA VAL A 99 10.73 47.78 14.60
C VAL A 99 10.52 46.71 15.67
N GLN A 100 9.46 45.93 15.53
CA GLN A 100 8.94 45.09 16.61
C GLN A 100 8.73 45.89 17.90
N ALA A 101 9.33 45.45 19.01
CA ALA A 101 9.28 46.14 20.30
C ALA A 101 10.38 47.22 20.45
N HIS A 102 11.29 47.36 19.48
CA HIS A 102 12.45 48.24 19.58
C HIS A 102 12.17 49.63 19.01
N GLN A 103 12.38 50.68 19.84
CA GLN A 103 12.27 52.08 19.40
C GLN A 103 13.57 52.54 18.73
N VAL A 104 13.61 52.44 17.41
CA VAL A 104 14.77 52.76 16.57
C VAL A 104 15.05 54.25 16.52
N PHE A 105 13.99 55.07 16.42
CA PHE A 105 14.08 56.51 16.37
C PHE A 105 12.97 57.14 17.23
N SER A 106 13.31 58.15 18.02
CA SER A 106 12.37 59.00 18.73
C SER A 106 12.89 60.43 18.82
N ARG A 107 12.11 61.36 18.27
CA ARG A 107 12.42 62.79 18.38
C ARG A 107 12.36 63.27 19.83
N GLU A 108 11.45 62.73 20.63
CA GLU A 108 11.33 63.05 22.06
C GLU A 108 12.57 62.61 22.86
N ARG A 109 13.26 61.56 22.40
CA ARG A 109 14.53 61.10 22.98
C ARG A 109 15.72 61.99 22.58
N GLY A 110 15.53 62.94 21.67
CA GLY A 110 16.58 63.80 21.14
C GLY A 110 17.37 63.19 19.98
N ASP A 111 16.88 62.10 19.38
CA ASP A 111 17.54 61.47 18.23
C ASP A 111 17.58 62.45 17.04
N ASN A 112 18.76 62.64 16.45
CA ASN A 112 18.91 63.50 15.28
C ASN A 112 18.79 62.66 13.99
N PRO A 113 17.74 62.86 13.15
CA PRO A 113 17.60 62.11 11.90
C PRO A 113 18.67 62.45 10.85
N ASP A 114 19.43 63.54 11.06
CA ASP A 114 20.51 63.98 10.18
C ASP A 114 21.89 63.42 10.61
N ASP A 115 21.98 62.74 11.75
CA ASP A 115 23.17 61.96 12.16
C ASP A 115 23.42 60.80 11.17
N PRO A 116 24.67 60.56 10.70
CA PRO A 116 24.94 59.55 9.68
C PRO A 116 24.48 58.13 10.04
N ASP A 117 24.68 57.70 11.28
CA ASP A 117 24.34 56.35 11.72
C ASP A 117 22.83 56.20 11.94
N MET A 118 22.19 57.19 12.55
CA MET A 118 20.74 57.22 12.69
C MET A 118 20.05 57.27 11.32
N ARG A 119 20.56 58.09 10.40
CA ARG A 119 20.04 58.19 9.03
C ARG A 119 20.17 56.86 8.28
N LYS A 120 21.26 56.11 8.48
CA LYS A 120 21.44 54.76 7.92
C LYS A 120 20.38 53.80 8.46
N LYS A 121 20.11 53.81 9.78
CA LYS A 121 19.05 53.01 10.41
C LYS A 121 17.66 53.36 9.87
N ILE A 122 17.32 54.64 9.83
CA ILE A 122 16.05 55.14 9.27
C ILE A 122 15.89 54.67 7.82
N ASN A 123 16.92 54.82 6.98
CA ASN A 123 16.86 54.41 5.57
C ASN A 123 16.60 52.92 5.39
N ARG A 124 17.21 52.06 6.21
CA ARG A 124 16.97 50.60 6.18
C ARG A 124 15.53 50.25 6.53
N VAL A 125 14.95 50.88 7.55
CA VAL A 125 13.53 50.67 7.91
C VAL A 125 12.60 51.15 6.81
N MET A 126 12.86 52.34 6.25
CA MET A 126 12.06 52.89 5.16
C MET A 126 12.12 52.01 3.90
N GLU A 127 13.30 51.46 3.58
CA GLU A 127 13.48 50.54 2.46
C GLU A 127 12.78 49.19 2.69
N ALA A 128 12.79 48.67 3.92
CA ALA A 128 12.03 47.46 4.26
C ALA A 128 10.52 47.68 4.05
N VAL A 129 9.98 48.82 4.52
CA VAL A 129 8.56 49.16 4.30
C VAL A 129 8.26 49.38 2.82
N ASN A 130 9.16 50.03 2.07
CA ASN A 130 9.04 50.21 0.62
C ASN A 130 8.92 48.86 -0.11
N ARG A 131 9.84 47.93 0.17
CA ARG A 131 9.85 46.60 -0.46
C ARG A 131 8.63 45.77 -0.05
N VAL A 132 8.22 45.80 1.22
CA VAL A 132 7.00 45.12 1.68
C VAL A 132 5.76 45.71 1.02
N ASN A 133 5.63 47.02 0.94
CA ASN A 133 4.51 47.67 0.27
C ASN A 133 4.49 47.38 -1.23
N GLY A 134 5.64 47.45 -1.90
CA GLY A 134 5.79 47.05 -3.30
C GLY A 134 5.37 45.59 -3.52
N HIS A 135 5.84 44.69 -2.64
CA HIS A 135 5.50 43.27 -2.69
C HIS A 135 4.01 43.03 -2.50
N LEU A 136 3.36 43.64 -1.51
CA LEU A 136 1.91 43.52 -1.30
C LEU A 136 1.09 44.17 -2.42
N ARG A 137 1.52 45.34 -2.91
CA ARG A 137 0.87 46.07 -4.01
C ARG A 137 0.91 45.29 -5.32
N GLU A 138 2.04 44.65 -5.62
CA GLU A 138 2.23 43.78 -6.79
C GLU A 138 1.85 42.32 -6.54
N LYS A 139 1.13 42.05 -5.45
CA LYS A 139 0.54 40.75 -5.11
C LYS A 139 1.56 39.61 -4.95
N GLY A 140 2.75 39.94 -4.44
CA GLY A 140 3.77 38.98 -4.04
C GLY A 140 3.31 37.98 -2.96
N ALA A 141 4.14 36.98 -2.73
CA ALA A 141 3.98 35.92 -1.74
C ALA A 141 4.25 36.43 -0.32
N VAL A 142 3.27 36.37 0.58
CA VAL A 142 3.39 36.95 1.93
C VAL A 142 4.49 36.28 2.75
N GLU A 143 4.71 35.00 2.50
CA GLU A 143 5.74 34.16 3.12
C GLU A 143 7.19 34.61 2.81
N ASP A 144 7.40 35.53 1.87
CA ASP A 144 8.71 36.15 1.62
C ASP A 144 9.02 37.35 2.55
N ALA A 145 8.09 37.76 3.40
CA ALA A 145 8.25 38.97 4.22
C ALA A 145 9.48 38.93 5.15
N ALA A 146 9.82 37.76 5.70
CA ALA A 146 11.01 37.60 6.55
C ALA A 146 12.30 37.82 5.77
N ARG A 147 12.41 37.24 4.57
CA ARG A 147 13.55 37.46 3.67
C ARG A 147 13.68 38.93 3.28
N ILE A 148 12.58 39.60 2.92
CA ILE A 148 12.59 41.04 2.60
C ILE A 148 13.16 41.87 3.76
N MET A 149 12.79 41.54 5.00
CA MET A 149 13.28 42.23 6.18
C MET A 149 14.74 41.95 6.49
N ALA A 150 15.19 40.70 6.29
CA ALA A 150 16.60 40.29 6.42
C ALA A 150 17.49 40.99 5.38
N ASP A 151 17.06 41.05 4.10
CA ASP A 151 17.76 41.72 3.00
C ASP A 151 17.91 43.24 3.22
N CYS A 152 17.09 43.83 4.09
CA CYS A 152 17.17 45.23 4.50
C CYS A 152 18.05 45.45 5.75
N TYR A 153 18.73 44.41 6.25
CA TYR A 153 19.62 44.45 7.41
C TYR A 153 18.94 45.01 8.67
N LEU A 154 17.67 44.65 8.90
CA LEU A 154 16.93 45.13 10.08
C LEU A 154 17.53 44.62 11.39
N GLU A 155 18.23 43.49 11.39
CA GLU A 155 18.95 42.98 12.56
C GLU A 155 20.07 43.91 13.02
N GLU A 156 20.76 44.56 12.08
CA GLU A 156 21.74 45.61 12.41
C GLU A 156 21.08 46.89 12.91
N VAL A 157 19.78 47.10 12.64
CA VAL A 157 19.01 48.25 13.12
C VAL A 157 18.58 48.05 14.56
N THR A 158 18.07 46.86 14.89
CA THR A 158 17.59 46.45 16.23
C THR A 158 18.73 46.00 17.14
N GLY A 159 19.83 45.49 16.59
CA GLY A 159 20.91 44.85 17.34
C GLY A 159 20.62 43.38 17.73
N GLU A 160 19.52 42.82 17.24
CA GLU A 160 19.03 41.47 17.55
C GLU A 160 18.45 40.82 16.29
N GLU A 161 18.51 39.49 16.22
CA GLU A 161 17.93 38.69 15.14
C GLU A 161 16.41 38.94 15.02
N LEU A 162 15.94 39.28 13.81
CA LEU A 162 14.56 39.67 13.60
C LEU A 162 13.69 38.43 13.37
N VAL A 163 13.10 37.89 14.44
CA VAL A 163 12.27 36.68 14.33
C VAL A 163 10.83 37.02 13.90
N ILE A 164 10.46 36.63 12.67
CA ILE A 164 9.06 36.56 12.23
C ILE A 164 8.60 35.10 12.34
N ARG A 165 7.85 34.78 13.40
CA ARG A 165 7.60 33.38 13.77
C ARG A 165 6.81 32.62 12.70
N GLY A 166 7.43 31.61 12.10
CA GLY A 166 6.79 30.73 11.12
C GLY A 166 7.22 31.00 9.68
N LEU A 167 8.05 32.03 9.44
CA LEU A 167 8.66 32.32 8.14
C LEU A 167 10.17 32.09 8.19
N ASP A 168 10.75 31.66 7.07
CA ASP A 168 12.19 31.43 6.91
C ASP A 168 12.86 32.69 6.33
N ALA A 169 13.82 33.26 7.06
CA ALA A 169 14.50 34.49 6.66
C ALA A 169 15.55 34.28 5.56
N ASP A 170 16.15 33.08 5.46
CA ASP A 170 17.23 32.79 4.51
C ASP A 170 16.68 32.41 3.14
N LYS A 171 15.70 31.51 3.11
CA LYS A 171 15.14 30.96 1.87
C LYS A 171 13.90 31.72 1.40
N GLY A 172 13.22 32.42 2.30
CA GLY A 172 11.82 32.81 2.12
C GLY A 172 10.90 31.59 2.28
N GLY A 173 9.59 31.84 2.44
CA GLY A 173 8.63 30.77 2.67
C GLY A 173 8.40 30.47 4.16
N PHE A 174 7.81 29.31 4.44
CA PHE A 174 7.51 28.87 5.81
C PHE A 174 8.73 28.22 6.46
N GLY A 175 9.02 28.61 7.70
CA GLY A 175 10.18 28.15 8.50
C GLY A 175 9.79 27.34 9.74
N PHE A 176 8.68 26.60 9.70
CA PHE A 176 8.13 25.93 10.89
C PHE A 176 8.68 24.52 11.09
N MET A 177 9.05 24.16 12.32
CA MET A 177 9.28 22.77 12.73
C MET A 177 8.12 22.28 13.60
N LEU A 178 7.40 21.26 13.14
CA LEU A 178 6.31 20.61 13.88
C LEU A 178 6.84 20.00 15.18
N SER A 179 6.64 20.67 16.32
CA SER A 179 6.96 20.07 17.62
C SER A 179 5.98 18.92 17.94
N SER A 180 6.44 17.89 18.65
CA SER A 180 5.61 16.77 19.11
C SER A 180 4.43 17.17 20.00
N ARG A 181 4.48 18.36 20.62
CA ARG A 181 3.37 19.00 21.34
C ARG A 181 2.27 19.52 20.43
N PHE A 182 2.63 19.99 19.24
CA PHE A 182 1.70 20.46 18.21
C PHE A 182 0.88 19.30 17.62
N MET A 183 1.54 18.16 17.37
CA MET A 183 0.89 16.91 16.98
C MET A 183 -0.02 16.37 18.08
N LYS A 184 0.39 16.43 19.36
CA LYS A 184 -0.46 15.99 20.48
C LYS A 184 -1.70 16.88 20.62
N ASN A 185 -1.57 18.20 20.59
CA ASN A 185 -2.70 19.11 20.80
C ASN A 185 -3.64 19.23 19.58
N GLY A 186 -3.14 19.02 18.36
CA GLY A 186 -3.97 18.96 17.15
C GLY A 186 -4.76 17.65 17.00
N VAL A 187 -4.28 16.56 17.64
CA VAL A 187 -4.92 15.24 17.63
C VAL A 187 -5.78 15.01 18.88
N SER A 188 -5.52 15.71 20.00
CA SER A 188 -6.28 15.59 21.24
C SER A 188 -7.32 16.71 21.43
N GLY A 189 -8.44 16.63 20.72
CA GLY A 189 -9.75 16.75 21.37
C GLY A 189 -10.29 18.12 21.80
N TYR A 190 -10.11 19.19 21.03
CA TYR A 190 -11.06 20.32 21.10
C TYR A 190 -11.97 20.29 19.89
N ALA A 191 -13.16 19.70 20.04
CA ALA A 191 -14.26 19.73 19.07
C ALA A 191 -14.89 21.13 18.99
N ASN A 192 -14.07 22.14 18.75
CA ASN A 192 -14.48 23.53 18.65
C ASN A 192 -14.36 23.98 17.18
N PRO A 193 -15.37 24.67 16.64
CA PRO A 193 -15.27 25.23 15.29
C PRO A 193 -14.09 26.20 15.19
N THR A 194 -13.44 26.28 14.02
CA THR A 194 -12.34 27.22 13.78
C THR A 194 -12.79 28.66 14.05
N CYS A 195 -12.17 29.28 15.06
CA CYS A 195 -12.39 30.68 15.42
C CYS A 195 -11.20 31.52 14.95
N PHE A 196 -11.45 32.77 14.58
CA PHE A 196 -10.43 33.77 14.31
C PHE A 196 -10.67 34.94 15.25
N SER A 197 -9.86 35.03 16.31
CA SER A 197 -9.86 36.13 17.27
C SER A 197 -8.96 37.28 16.80
N HIS A 198 -9.23 38.51 17.25
CA HIS A 198 -8.48 39.73 16.92
C HIS A 198 -8.36 40.01 15.41
N VAL A 199 -9.42 39.71 14.67
CA VAL A 199 -9.51 39.82 13.21
C VAL A 199 -10.78 40.61 12.89
N ASP A 200 -10.64 41.76 12.21
CA ASP A 200 -11.78 42.52 11.68
C ASP A 200 -12.26 41.96 10.32
N VAL A 201 -13.26 42.57 9.67
CA VAL A 201 -13.74 42.09 8.35
C VAL A 201 -12.68 42.22 7.26
N ALA A 202 -11.87 43.28 7.30
CA ALA A 202 -10.80 43.48 6.33
C ALA A 202 -9.71 42.42 6.52
N ASP A 203 -9.39 42.06 7.76
CA ASP A 203 -8.44 41.00 8.09
C ASP A 203 -9.01 39.62 7.68
N LEU A 204 -10.30 39.35 7.93
CA LEU A 204 -10.95 38.11 7.49
C LEU A 204 -10.94 38.00 5.96
N LYS A 205 -11.18 39.09 5.24
CA LYS A 205 -11.03 39.15 3.77
C LYS A 205 -9.63 38.74 3.35
N SER A 206 -8.60 39.28 4.00
CA SER A 206 -7.21 38.92 3.74
C SER A 206 -6.95 37.44 4.01
N VAL A 207 -7.43 36.89 5.15
CA VAL A 207 -7.33 35.47 5.51
C VAL A 207 -7.96 34.58 4.45
N LEU A 208 -9.10 34.97 3.88
CA LEU A 208 -9.77 34.24 2.80
C LEU A 208 -9.09 34.45 1.42
N GLY A 209 -8.04 35.25 1.33
CA GLY A 209 -7.25 35.47 0.12
C GLY A 209 -7.67 36.68 -0.71
N PHE A 210 -8.67 37.44 -0.30
CA PHE A 210 -8.99 38.72 -0.94
C PHE A 210 -7.83 39.69 -0.73
N ARG A 211 -7.43 40.38 -1.79
CA ARG A 211 -6.29 41.30 -1.76
C ARG A 211 -6.80 42.74 -1.71
N LEU A 212 -6.74 43.31 -0.52
CA LEU A 212 -7.08 44.72 -0.33
C LEU A 212 -5.95 45.59 -0.86
N ASN A 213 -6.31 46.47 -1.78
CA ASN A 213 -5.45 47.53 -2.28
C ASN A 213 -6.29 48.79 -2.42
N THR A 214 -6.51 49.50 -1.31
CA THR A 214 -7.27 50.77 -1.35
C THR A 214 -6.49 51.89 -2.01
N PHE A 215 -5.20 51.67 -2.32
CA PHE A 215 -4.34 52.59 -3.02
C PHE A 215 -4.61 52.65 -4.53
N GLU A 216 -4.77 51.48 -5.15
CA GLU A 216 -5.02 51.33 -6.59
C GLU A 216 -6.31 50.54 -6.80
N ALA A 217 -7.40 51.25 -7.07
CA ALA A 217 -8.73 50.66 -7.24
C ALA A 217 -8.78 49.53 -8.28
N SER A 218 -7.99 49.61 -9.35
CA SER A 218 -7.88 48.55 -10.37
C SER A 218 -7.22 47.27 -9.89
N LYS A 219 -6.39 47.35 -8.84
CA LYS A 219 -5.73 46.21 -8.19
C LYS A 219 -6.46 45.74 -6.92
N ASN A 220 -7.49 46.47 -6.48
CA ASN A 220 -8.30 46.10 -5.33
C ASN A 220 -9.21 44.89 -5.66
N PHE A 221 -9.09 43.82 -4.88
CA PHE A 221 -9.93 42.64 -5.00
C PHE A 221 -10.54 42.32 -3.63
N SER A 222 -11.68 42.94 -3.34
CA SER A 222 -12.25 43.02 -1.98
C SER A 222 -13.64 42.41 -1.80
N SER A 223 -14.28 41.96 -2.89
CA SER A 223 -15.67 41.46 -2.86
C SER A 223 -15.93 40.32 -3.85
N SER A 224 -15.84 40.57 -5.16
CA SER A 224 -16.18 39.59 -6.17
C SER A 224 -15.39 39.74 -7.46
N ARG A 225 -15.19 38.62 -8.15
CA ARG A 225 -14.64 38.58 -9.51
C ARG A 225 -15.10 37.33 -10.24
N VAL A 226 -15.21 37.42 -11.56
CA VAL A 226 -15.60 36.36 -12.47
C VAL A 226 -14.61 36.34 -13.63
N VAL A 227 -14.22 35.13 -14.07
CA VAL A 227 -13.31 34.85 -15.18
C VAL A 227 -13.80 33.61 -15.91
N SER A 228 -13.40 33.43 -17.16
CA SER A 228 -13.73 32.23 -17.93
C SER A 228 -12.52 31.58 -18.57
N SER A 229 -12.66 30.30 -18.90
CA SER A 229 -11.69 29.51 -19.66
C SER A 229 -12.41 28.39 -20.40
N THR A 230 -11.86 27.98 -21.54
CA THR A 230 -12.30 26.78 -22.25
C THR A 230 -11.40 25.62 -21.87
N ASP A 231 -11.99 24.47 -21.54
CA ASP A 231 -11.20 23.25 -21.39
C ASP A 231 -10.73 22.78 -22.77
N PRO A 232 -9.42 22.63 -23.01
CA PRO A 232 -8.88 22.35 -24.35
C PRO A 232 -9.24 20.96 -24.88
N GLN A 233 -9.68 20.02 -24.05
CA GLN A 233 -10.00 18.66 -24.49
C GLN A 233 -11.50 18.50 -24.84
N SER A 234 -12.39 18.93 -23.95
CA SER A 234 -13.84 18.89 -24.18
C SER A 234 -14.32 20.00 -25.11
N GLY A 235 -13.57 21.10 -25.21
CA GLY A 235 -14.00 22.30 -25.93
C GLY A 235 -15.09 23.10 -25.22
N VAL A 236 -15.50 22.70 -24.00
CA VAL A 236 -16.55 23.36 -23.23
C VAL A 236 -15.98 24.61 -22.53
N GLY A 237 -16.68 25.74 -22.65
CA GLY A 237 -16.40 26.96 -21.91
C GLY A 237 -16.88 26.85 -20.45
N TYR A 238 -16.12 27.41 -19.51
CA TYR A 238 -16.46 27.44 -18.09
C TYR A 238 -16.29 28.85 -17.52
N GLU A 239 -17.30 29.29 -16.78
CA GLU A 239 -17.26 30.49 -15.95
C GLU A 239 -16.97 30.11 -14.50
N ALA A 240 -15.96 30.75 -13.92
CA ALA A 240 -15.62 30.62 -12.51
C ALA A 240 -15.62 31.98 -11.84
N GLY A 241 -16.10 32.03 -10.60
CA GLY A 241 -16.13 33.27 -9.85
C GLY A 241 -16.15 33.07 -8.35
N VAL A 242 -15.96 34.19 -7.66
CA VAL A 242 -15.97 34.27 -6.20
C VAL A 242 -16.76 35.49 -5.77
N ARG A 243 -17.54 35.33 -4.71
CA ARG A 243 -18.38 36.38 -4.12
C ARG A 243 -18.26 36.34 -2.61
N LEU A 244 -18.10 37.50 -2.01
CA LEU A 244 -18.21 37.71 -0.57
C LEU A 244 -19.48 38.50 -0.25
N LYS A 245 -20.32 37.96 0.63
CA LYS A 245 -21.50 38.62 1.18
C LYS A 245 -21.25 38.93 2.66
N ASP A 246 -21.47 40.18 3.06
CA ASP A 246 -21.38 40.64 4.45
C ASP A 246 -22.75 41.21 4.84
N GLY A 247 -23.43 40.59 5.81
CA GLY A 247 -24.76 41.01 6.24
C GLY A 247 -25.33 40.17 7.38
N ALA A 248 -26.23 40.75 8.19
CA ALA A 248 -26.93 40.09 9.30
C ALA A 248 -26.01 39.38 10.33
N GLY A 249 -24.83 39.95 10.61
CA GLY A 249 -23.86 39.36 11.55
C GLY A 249 -23.15 38.12 10.99
N LYS A 250 -23.23 37.88 9.69
CA LYS A 250 -22.58 36.76 9.00
C LYS A 250 -21.74 37.25 7.83
N VAL A 251 -20.65 36.54 7.58
CA VAL A 251 -19.80 36.73 6.40
C VAL A 251 -19.76 35.40 5.64
N THR A 252 -20.16 35.43 4.37
CA THR A 252 -20.24 34.24 3.51
C THR A 252 -19.36 34.43 2.28
N MET A 253 -18.41 33.51 2.07
CA MET A 253 -17.65 33.41 0.83
C MET A 253 -18.20 32.25 0.00
N GLU A 254 -18.49 32.52 -1.27
CA GLU A 254 -18.98 31.54 -2.25
C GLU A 254 -18.05 31.58 -3.46
N MET A 255 -17.40 30.47 -3.78
CA MET A 255 -16.73 30.22 -5.06
C MET A 255 -17.60 29.28 -5.89
N PHE A 256 -17.79 29.62 -7.16
CA PHE A 256 -18.63 28.87 -8.09
C PHE A 256 -17.88 28.56 -9.38
N LEU A 257 -18.33 27.50 -10.05
CA LEU A 257 -17.82 26.99 -11.31
C LEU A 257 -18.99 26.42 -12.10
N HIS A 258 -19.26 26.96 -13.28
CA HIS A 258 -20.36 26.55 -14.15
C HIS A 258 -19.91 26.49 -15.61
N PRO A 259 -20.42 25.54 -16.43
CA PRO A 259 -20.21 25.59 -17.87
C PRO A 259 -20.95 26.80 -18.47
N GLU A 260 -20.35 27.43 -19.49
CA GLU A 260 -20.93 28.57 -20.23
C GLU A 260 -22.15 28.12 -21.05
N ASP A 261 -22.06 26.94 -21.67
CA ASP A 261 -23.17 26.28 -22.36
C ASP A 261 -23.71 25.14 -21.50
N VAL A 262 -24.84 25.37 -20.83
CA VAL A 262 -25.50 24.34 -20.02
C VAL A 262 -26.25 23.38 -20.95
N PRO A 263 -26.00 22.05 -20.89
CA PRO A 263 -26.71 21.09 -21.75
C PRO A 263 -28.23 21.21 -21.61
N PRO A 264 -29.02 20.97 -22.68
CA PRO A 264 -30.47 21.02 -22.62
C PRO A 264 -31.00 20.09 -21.51
N GLY A 265 -31.70 20.65 -20.52
CA GLY A 265 -32.29 19.91 -19.39
C GLY A 265 -31.53 19.97 -18.06
N VAL A 266 -30.35 20.59 -18.00
CA VAL A 266 -29.66 20.87 -16.73
C VAL A 266 -30.07 22.26 -16.24
N ASP A 267 -30.60 22.37 -15.02
CA ASP A 267 -30.85 23.69 -14.41
C ASP A 267 -29.51 24.27 -13.91
N PRO A 268 -29.02 25.40 -14.46
CA PRO A 268 -27.78 26.03 -14.02
C PRO A 268 -27.77 26.34 -12.51
N LYS A 269 -28.95 26.57 -11.91
CA LYS A 269 -29.12 26.83 -10.47
C LYS A 269 -29.03 25.59 -9.60
N SER A 270 -29.06 24.40 -10.19
CA SER A 270 -28.90 23.12 -9.49
C SER A 270 -27.44 22.73 -9.29
N LEU A 271 -26.49 23.41 -9.96
CA LEU A 271 -25.06 23.16 -9.80
C LEU A 271 -24.60 23.72 -8.44
N PRO A 272 -24.12 22.87 -7.52
CA PRO A 272 -23.69 23.34 -6.21
C PRO A 272 -22.42 24.20 -6.32
N ASP A 273 -22.24 25.14 -5.39
CA ASP A 273 -21.02 25.94 -5.26
C ASP A 273 -19.77 25.04 -5.16
N LEU A 274 -18.63 25.53 -5.67
CA LEU A 274 -17.33 24.87 -5.56
C LEU A 274 -16.82 24.91 -4.12
N LEU A 275 -16.90 26.08 -3.48
CA LEU A 275 -16.55 26.25 -2.07
C LEU A 275 -17.49 27.27 -1.45
N LYS A 276 -18.02 26.95 -0.26
CA LYS A 276 -18.79 27.88 0.55
C LYS A 276 -18.29 27.87 1.99
N LEU A 277 -17.90 29.03 2.51
CA LEU A 277 -17.50 29.22 3.91
C LEU A 277 -18.41 30.27 4.55
N GLU A 278 -19.04 29.93 5.67
CA GLU A 278 -19.94 30.82 6.42
C GLU A 278 -19.43 31.06 7.84
N PHE A 279 -19.14 32.32 8.13
CA PHE A 279 -18.65 32.79 9.42
C PHE A 279 -19.76 33.56 10.15
N THR A 280 -19.91 33.30 11.44
CA THR A 280 -20.77 34.09 12.33
C THR A 280 -19.89 35.02 13.16
N ARG A 281 -20.32 36.29 13.29
CA ARG A 281 -19.63 37.27 14.13
C ARG A 281 -19.89 36.99 15.60
N SER A 282 -18.83 36.83 16.38
CA SER A 282 -18.89 36.63 17.83
C SER A 282 -18.56 37.90 18.63
N GLY A 283 -18.27 39.01 17.94
CA GLY A 283 -17.89 40.32 18.48
C GLY A 283 -17.51 41.29 17.34
N THR A 284 -16.84 42.41 17.64
CA THR A 284 -16.32 43.34 16.60
C THR A 284 -15.06 42.83 15.90
N GLU A 285 -14.28 41.97 16.56
CA GLU A 285 -12.98 41.46 16.08
C GLU A 285 -12.89 39.93 16.23
N SER A 286 -14.00 39.20 16.05
CA SER A 286 -14.00 37.75 16.17
C SER A 286 -15.00 37.08 15.26
N PHE A 287 -14.56 36.05 14.55
CA PHE A 287 -15.34 35.28 13.59
C PHE A 287 -15.22 33.79 13.86
N THR A 288 -16.34 33.08 13.86
CA THR A 288 -16.36 31.61 14.03
C THR A 288 -16.90 30.98 12.76
N LEU A 289 -16.17 30.01 12.19
CA LEU A 289 -16.66 29.24 11.05
C LEU A 289 -17.80 28.33 11.51
N THR A 290 -18.99 28.52 10.95
CA THR A 290 -20.21 27.80 11.36
C THR A 290 -20.69 26.79 10.31
N SER A 291 -20.27 26.95 9.06
CA SER A 291 -20.60 26.01 7.98
C SER A 291 -19.53 26.10 6.89
N ALA A 292 -19.12 24.93 6.40
CA ALA A 292 -18.26 24.78 5.24
C ALA A 292 -18.89 23.76 4.28
N ARG A 293 -18.84 24.06 2.98
CA ARG A 293 -19.18 23.13 1.91
C ARG A 293 -18.12 23.15 0.83
N PHE A 294 -17.77 21.99 0.30
CA PHE A 294 -16.86 21.84 -0.82
C PHE A 294 -17.49 20.90 -1.85
N LEU A 295 -17.54 21.33 -3.12
CA LEU A 295 -18.23 20.64 -4.22
C LEU A 295 -19.69 20.26 -3.93
N GLY A 296 -20.36 20.97 -3.03
CA GLY A 296 -21.74 20.69 -2.59
C GLY A 296 -21.85 19.78 -1.36
N GLN A 297 -20.76 19.13 -0.95
CA GLN A 297 -20.72 18.29 0.25
C GLN A 297 -20.50 19.14 1.50
N LYS A 298 -21.20 18.80 2.59
CA LYS A 298 -21.00 19.45 3.90
C LYS A 298 -19.68 18.95 4.51
N ILE A 299 -18.86 19.88 4.96
CA ILE A 299 -17.60 19.59 5.66
C ILE A 299 -17.82 19.75 7.16
N ASP A 300 -17.25 18.84 7.95
CA ASP A 300 -17.21 18.99 9.39
C ASP A 300 -16.29 20.16 9.76
N VAL A 301 -16.88 21.22 10.30
CA VAL A 301 -16.14 22.44 10.70
C VAL A 301 -15.26 22.22 11.93
N THR A 302 -15.40 21.08 12.61
CA THR A 302 -14.50 20.67 13.71
C THR A 302 -13.24 19.96 13.18
N ASP A 303 -13.25 19.49 11.92
CA ASP A 303 -12.04 19.05 11.23
C ASP A 303 -11.22 20.25 10.78
N THR A 304 -10.43 20.74 11.72
CA THR A 304 -9.67 21.96 11.55
C THR A 304 -8.63 21.85 10.42
N ALA A 305 -8.04 20.67 10.22
CA ALA A 305 -7.05 20.47 9.16
C ALA A 305 -7.69 20.65 7.77
N THR A 306 -8.82 20.00 7.54
CA THR A 306 -9.58 20.14 6.29
C THR A 306 -10.05 21.57 6.08
N VAL A 307 -10.58 22.24 7.12
CA VAL A 307 -11.00 23.64 7.04
C VAL A 307 -9.86 24.57 6.61
N LEU A 308 -8.66 24.40 7.16
CA LEU A 308 -7.51 25.24 6.82
C LEU A 308 -7.02 24.99 5.40
N ASN A 309 -7.04 23.73 4.95
CA ASN A 309 -6.77 23.38 3.56
C ASN A 309 -7.78 24.02 2.59
N LEU A 310 -9.07 24.08 2.97
CA LEU A 310 -10.10 24.80 2.18
C LEU A 310 -9.83 26.31 2.13
N ILE A 311 -9.37 26.91 3.24
CA ILE A 311 -8.95 28.32 3.26
C ILE A 311 -7.70 28.53 2.39
N GLY A 312 -6.74 27.61 2.42
CA GLY A 312 -5.54 27.68 1.58
C GLY A 312 -5.82 27.54 0.08
N PHE A 313 -6.76 26.65 -0.26
CA PHE A 313 -7.33 26.54 -1.60
C PHE A 313 -7.98 27.86 -2.02
N ALA A 314 -8.81 28.44 -1.15
CA ALA A 314 -9.43 29.74 -1.41
C ALA A 314 -8.39 30.84 -1.65
N GLN A 315 -7.33 30.90 -0.83
CA GLN A 315 -6.25 31.87 -0.99
C GLN A 315 -5.52 31.74 -2.33
N SER A 316 -5.26 30.51 -2.76
CA SER A 316 -4.58 30.23 -4.02
C SER A 316 -5.46 30.60 -5.22
N ALA A 317 -6.74 30.24 -5.19
CA ALA A 317 -7.70 30.61 -6.22
C ALA A 317 -7.94 32.13 -6.28
N ASN A 318 -8.08 32.79 -5.12
CA ASN A 318 -8.27 34.22 -5.02
C ASN A 318 -7.07 35.04 -5.51
N ARG A 319 -5.85 34.50 -5.44
CA ARG A 319 -4.68 35.12 -6.07
C ARG A 319 -4.82 35.16 -7.60
N ASP A 320 -5.30 34.09 -8.22
CA ASP A 320 -5.51 34.04 -9.67
C ASP A 320 -6.68 34.93 -10.10
N PHE A 321 -7.79 34.91 -9.35
CA PHE A 321 -8.88 35.85 -9.56
C PHE A 321 -8.38 37.30 -9.45
N ALA A 322 -7.57 37.64 -8.45
CA ALA A 322 -7.00 38.98 -8.32
C ALA A 322 -6.22 39.41 -9.59
N ASP A 323 -5.63 38.47 -10.33
CA ASP A 323 -4.89 38.65 -11.57
C ASP A 323 -5.71 38.53 -12.87
N TRP A 324 -7.03 38.38 -12.79
CA TRP A 324 -7.89 38.09 -13.95
C TRP A 324 -7.50 36.79 -14.67
N LYS A 325 -6.97 35.82 -13.92
CA LYS A 325 -6.63 34.50 -14.44
C LYS A 325 -7.67 33.50 -13.95
N TYR A 326 -8.06 32.58 -14.83
CA TYR A 326 -8.83 31.41 -14.44
C TYR A 326 -7.99 30.57 -13.45
N PRO A 327 -8.52 30.23 -12.25
CA PRO A 327 -7.76 29.49 -11.26
C PRO A 327 -7.35 28.09 -11.73
N GLN A 328 -6.16 27.65 -11.30
CA GLN A 328 -5.72 26.27 -11.47
C GLN A 328 -6.35 25.37 -10.41
N PHE A 329 -7.68 25.21 -10.44
CA PHE A 329 -8.42 24.56 -9.35
C PHE A 329 -7.89 23.16 -9.02
N MET A 330 -7.64 22.31 -10.01
CA MET A 330 -7.06 20.98 -9.75
C MET A 330 -5.68 21.07 -9.11
N ASP A 331 -4.77 21.88 -9.65
CA ASP A 331 -3.43 22.08 -9.07
C ASP A 331 -3.53 22.53 -7.59
N TYR A 332 -4.52 23.35 -7.25
CA TYR A 332 -4.76 23.82 -5.89
C TYR A 332 -5.45 22.78 -4.99
N ILE A 333 -6.37 21.99 -5.51
CA ILE A 333 -7.00 20.88 -4.78
C ILE A 333 -5.92 19.89 -4.31
N TYR A 334 -5.03 19.51 -5.22
CA TYR A 334 -3.92 18.61 -4.87
C TYR A 334 -2.89 19.28 -3.97
N LYS A 335 -2.52 20.55 -4.24
CA LYS A 335 -1.58 21.31 -3.38
C LYS A 335 -2.01 21.37 -1.92
N HIS A 336 -3.33 21.42 -1.66
CA HIS A 336 -3.91 21.56 -0.33
C HIS A 336 -4.57 20.28 0.19
N ASN A 337 -4.23 19.09 -0.34
CA ASN A 337 -4.74 17.80 0.17
C ASN A 337 -6.27 17.68 0.19
N LEU A 338 -6.96 18.28 -0.79
CA LEU A 338 -8.42 18.23 -0.90
C LEU A 338 -8.90 17.19 -1.92
N SER A 339 -7.99 16.45 -2.56
CA SER A 339 -8.32 15.48 -3.61
C SER A 339 -9.26 14.37 -3.13
N ASP A 340 -9.14 13.96 -1.86
CA ASP A 340 -9.99 12.92 -1.27
C ASP A 340 -11.44 13.40 -1.04
N LEU A 341 -11.68 14.71 -1.09
CA LEU A 341 -13.02 15.30 -1.00
C LEU A 341 -13.68 15.46 -2.38
N VAL A 342 -12.95 15.21 -3.46
CA VAL A 342 -13.50 15.23 -4.81
C VAL A 342 -14.13 13.88 -5.09
N THR A 343 -15.46 13.83 -5.12
CA THR A 343 -16.18 12.64 -5.60
C THR A 343 -16.21 12.67 -7.13
N PRO A 344 -15.63 11.66 -7.80
CA PRO A 344 -15.73 11.54 -9.25
C PRO A 344 -17.09 11.03 -9.71
N PHE A 345 -17.95 10.63 -8.76
CA PHE A 345 -19.26 10.06 -9.04
C PHE A 345 -20.38 11.08 -8.90
N SER A 346 -21.44 10.92 -9.71
CA SER A 346 -22.71 11.62 -9.55
C SER A 346 -23.40 11.28 -8.22
N ALA A 347 -24.40 12.09 -7.85
CA ALA A 347 -25.24 11.83 -6.68
C ALA A 347 -26.01 10.50 -6.84
N PRO A 348 -25.93 9.59 -5.87
CA PRO A 348 -26.55 8.27 -5.98
C PRO A 348 -28.06 8.30 -5.66
N PRO A 349 -28.83 7.30 -6.09
CA PRO A 349 -30.26 7.17 -5.75
C PRO A 349 -30.55 7.08 -4.24
N SER A 350 -31.82 7.26 -3.85
CA SER A 350 -32.29 7.17 -2.47
C SER A 350 -32.08 5.77 -1.87
N LEU A 351 -31.56 5.69 -0.63
CA LEU A 351 -31.38 4.44 0.09
C LEU A 351 -32.71 3.80 0.47
N GLU A 352 -33.61 4.55 1.10
CA GLU A 352 -34.86 3.97 1.58
C GLU A 352 -35.82 3.60 0.44
N GLU A 353 -35.86 4.39 -0.64
CA GLU A 353 -36.82 4.18 -1.73
C GLU A 353 -36.34 3.14 -2.74
N THR A 354 -35.04 3.12 -3.03
CA THR A 354 -34.49 2.30 -4.12
C THR A 354 -33.39 1.36 -3.66
N GLY A 355 -32.86 1.48 -2.44
CA GLY A 355 -31.67 0.76 -2.00
C GLY A 355 -30.35 1.31 -2.56
N GLY A 356 -30.36 2.50 -3.18
CA GLY A 356 -29.17 3.12 -3.75
C GLY A 356 -28.63 2.41 -5.00
N GLU A 357 -27.30 2.29 -5.08
CA GLU A 357 -26.59 1.64 -6.19
C GLU A 357 -25.40 0.80 -5.71
N LEU A 358 -24.98 -0.16 -6.54
CA LEU A 358 -23.76 -0.95 -6.39
C LEU A 358 -22.80 -0.61 -7.52
N LEU A 359 -21.57 -0.22 -7.16
CA LEU A 359 -20.47 0.02 -8.09
C LEU A 359 -19.37 -1.02 -7.87
N TYR A 360 -18.72 -1.44 -8.95
CA TYR A 360 -17.49 -2.23 -8.92
C TYR A 360 -16.43 -1.55 -9.78
N GLY A 361 -15.22 -1.39 -9.26
CA GLY A 361 -14.07 -0.91 -10.00
C GLY A 361 -12.80 -1.68 -9.63
N SER A 362 -11.85 -1.72 -10.54
CA SER A 362 -10.49 -2.22 -10.27
C SER A 362 -9.58 -1.02 -10.04
N LEU A 363 -8.85 -0.95 -8.93
CA LEU A 363 -7.79 0.05 -8.71
C LEU A 363 -6.43 -0.41 -9.27
N HIS A 364 -6.31 -1.68 -9.64
CA HIS A 364 -5.09 -2.31 -10.14
C HIS A 364 -5.41 -3.66 -10.82
N GLY A 365 -4.71 -4.00 -11.90
CA GLY A 365 -4.82 -5.29 -12.58
C GLY A 365 -5.69 -5.33 -13.85
N CYS A 366 -6.31 -4.21 -14.20
CA CYS A 366 -7.12 -4.04 -15.40
C CYS A 366 -6.50 -3.05 -16.41
N GLY A 367 -5.48 -2.30 -16.01
CA GLY A 367 -4.81 -1.31 -16.85
C GLY A 367 -3.84 -1.94 -17.84
N PHE A 368 -3.78 -1.41 -19.07
CA PHE A 368 -2.91 -1.93 -20.13
C PHE A 368 -1.61 -1.14 -20.33
N GLU A 369 -1.55 0.07 -19.79
CA GLU A 369 -0.40 0.94 -19.91
C GLU A 369 0.21 1.11 -18.54
N LYS A 370 1.54 1.05 -18.46
CA LYS A 370 2.27 1.46 -17.27
C LYS A 370 1.92 2.92 -16.98
N LYS A 371 1.07 3.13 -15.97
CA LYS A 371 0.63 4.49 -15.58
C LYS A 371 1.74 5.29 -14.91
N ILE A 372 2.81 4.62 -14.48
CA ILE A 372 3.99 5.24 -13.88
C ILE A 372 5.25 4.59 -14.45
N GLU A 373 6.05 5.35 -15.21
CA GLU A 373 7.17 4.88 -16.05
C GLU A 373 8.28 4.10 -15.29
N GLN A 374 8.34 4.20 -13.96
CA GLN A 374 9.37 3.56 -13.13
C GLN A 374 8.91 2.26 -12.45
N PHE A 375 7.75 1.70 -12.82
CA PHE A 375 7.19 0.53 -12.15
C PHE A 375 7.08 -0.68 -13.08
N GLY A 376 7.14 -1.86 -12.47
CA GLY A 376 6.96 -3.16 -13.11
C GLY A 376 5.55 -3.32 -13.68
N ASP A 377 5.27 -4.50 -14.19
CA ASP A 377 3.98 -4.79 -14.82
C ASP A 377 2.84 -4.74 -13.79
N GLN A 378 1.69 -4.18 -14.19
CA GLN A 378 0.53 -3.96 -13.32
C GLN A 378 -0.32 -5.24 -13.21
N ILE A 379 0.33 -6.33 -12.82
CA ILE A 379 -0.28 -7.65 -12.62
C ILE A 379 -0.62 -7.78 -11.13
N GLY A 380 -1.85 -8.17 -10.83
CA GLY A 380 -2.44 -8.25 -9.48
C GLY A 380 -3.93 -7.89 -9.49
N ILE A 381 -4.59 -7.95 -8.33
CA ILE A 381 -6.01 -7.58 -8.21
C ILE A 381 -6.18 -6.54 -7.10
N ALA A 382 -6.85 -5.43 -7.41
CA ALA A 382 -7.41 -4.51 -6.41
C ALA A 382 -8.88 -4.21 -6.73
N GLY A 383 -9.76 -5.18 -6.47
CA GLY A 383 -11.20 -4.98 -6.65
C GLY A 383 -11.77 -4.10 -5.55
N LEU A 384 -12.66 -3.17 -5.90
CA LEU A 384 -13.38 -2.32 -4.97
C LEU A 384 -14.87 -2.32 -5.30
N ALA A 385 -15.70 -2.83 -4.39
CA ALA A 385 -17.15 -2.73 -4.48
C ALA A 385 -17.66 -1.64 -3.52
N LEU A 386 -18.49 -0.73 -4.02
CA LEU A 386 -19.08 0.37 -3.26
C LEU A 386 -20.61 0.31 -3.34
N SER A 387 -21.28 0.25 -2.19
CA SER A 387 -22.71 0.52 -2.06
C SER A 387 -22.92 1.98 -1.69
N ARG A 388 -23.60 2.74 -2.55
CA ARG A 388 -23.83 4.19 -2.39
C ARG A 388 -25.31 4.51 -2.35
N GLY A 389 -25.71 5.50 -1.58
CA GLY A 389 -27.06 6.04 -1.67
C GLY A 389 -27.27 7.32 -0.87
N THR A 390 -28.31 8.06 -1.23
CA THR A 390 -28.70 9.33 -0.59
C THR A 390 -29.66 9.05 0.57
N ARG A 391 -29.35 9.58 1.76
CA ARG A 391 -30.19 9.54 2.95
C ARG A 391 -31.29 10.60 2.87
N LYS A 392 -32.33 10.48 3.72
CA LYS A 392 -33.42 11.47 3.83
C LYS A 392 -32.98 12.91 4.09
N ASP A 393 -31.84 13.13 4.74
CA ASP A 393 -31.28 14.47 5.01
C ASP A 393 -30.46 15.04 3.84
N GLY A 394 -30.40 14.31 2.71
CA GLY A 394 -29.63 14.66 1.53
C GLY A 394 -28.15 14.31 1.60
N SER A 395 -27.67 13.70 2.69
CA SER A 395 -26.29 13.23 2.78
C SER A 395 -26.07 11.94 1.99
N ILE A 396 -24.87 11.78 1.43
CA ILE A 396 -24.47 10.56 0.73
C ILE A 396 -23.84 9.60 1.74
N SER A 397 -24.27 8.34 1.71
CA SER A 397 -23.71 7.26 2.50
C SER A 397 -23.12 6.19 1.57
N THR A 398 -21.83 5.93 1.77
CA THR A 398 -21.06 4.94 1.03
C THR A 398 -20.53 3.87 1.98
N VAL A 399 -20.61 2.61 1.56
CA VAL A 399 -20.00 1.47 2.27
C VAL A 399 -19.23 0.64 1.24
N GLY A 400 -17.96 0.35 1.53
CA GLY A 400 -17.07 -0.33 0.61
C GLY A 400 -16.48 -1.63 1.15
N VAL A 401 -16.19 -2.56 0.24
CA VAL A 401 -15.29 -3.70 0.46
C VAL A 401 -14.24 -3.76 -0.62
N ALA A 402 -12.99 -4.00 -0.21
CA ALA A 402 -11.88 -4.20 -1.12
C ALA A 402 -11.53 -5.70 -1.19
N ILE A 403 -11.25 -6.19 -2.38
CA ILE A 403 -10.79 -7.55 -2.65
C ILE A 403 -9.36 -7.44 -3.13
N ASP A 404 -8.47 -8.09 -2.38
CA ASP A 404 -7.01 -8.03 -2.49
C ASP A 404 -6.41 -6.64 -2.23
N PHE A 405 -5.10 -6.64 -2.02
CA PHE A 405 -4.27 -5.50 -1.62
C PHE A 405 -2.88 -5.63 -2.29
N PRO A 406 -2.82 -5.43 -3.62
CA PRO A 406 -1.70 -5.84 -4.44
C PRO A 406 -0.50 -4.92 -4.22
N PHE A 407 0.68 -5.41 -4.58
CA PHE A 407 1.89 -4.62 -4.67
C PHE A 407 2.54 -4.81 -6.03
N ALA A 408 2.72 -3.71 -6.76
CA ALA A 408 3.47 -3.69 -8.01
C ALA A 408 4.94 -3.34 -7.72
N SER A 409 5.87 -4.21 -8.06
CA SER A 409 7.30 -3.98 -7.81
C SER A 409 7.85 -2.81 -8.63
N GLY A 410 8.87 -2.12 -8.09
CA GLY A 410 9.62 -1.12 -8.84
C GLY A 410 10.50 -1.78 -9.90
N GLY A 411 10.55 -1.19 -11.11
CA GLY A 411 11.41 -1.71 -12.18
C GLY A 411 12.91 -1.54 -11.88
N PRO A 412 13.80 -2.08 -12.73
CA PRO A 412 15.25 -2.04 -12.52
C PRO A 412 15.85 -0.64 -12.34
N ASP A 413 15.25 0.36 -12.97
CA ASP A 413 15.66 1.77 -12.92
C ASP A 413 14.84 2.61 -11.92
N SER A 414 14.00 1.97 -11.11
CA SER A 414 13.16 2.65 -10.13
C SER A 414 13.94 3.09 -8.89
N ASN A 415 13.65 4.30 -8.41
CA ASN A 415 14.12 4.76 -7.09
C ASN A 415 13.22 4.30 -5.94
N PHE A 416 12.13 3.60 -6.26
CA PHE A 416 11.14 3.07 -5.32
C PHE A 416 11.18 1.55 -5.32
N ASP A 417 10.84 0.93 -4.19
CA ASP A 417 10.75 -0.54 -4.13
C ASP A 417 9.49 -1.05 -4.84
N GLY A 418 8.48 -0.20 -4.96
CA GLY A 418 7.26 -0.48 -5.71
C GLY A 418 6.11 0.47 -5.37
N ALA A 419 4.92 0.08 -5.77
CA ALA A 419 3.69 0.87 -5.70
C ALA A 419 2.54 0.01 -5.18
N VAL A 420 1.63 0.67 -4.48
CA VAL A 420 0.39 0.11 -3.99
C VAL A 420 -0.74 0.97 -4.55
N PRO A 421 -1.85 0.41 -5.07
CA PRO A 421 -2.98 1.24 -5.49
C PRO A 421 -3.46 2.11 -4.33
N ASP A 422 -3.88 3.32 -4.66
CA ASP A 422 -4.27 4.29 -3.65
C ASP A 422 -5.70 4.03 -3.14
N TYR A 423 -5.79 3.40 -1.97
CA TYR A 423 -7.05 3.21 -1.27
C TYR A 423 -7.44 4.41 -0.40
N LEU A 424 -6.57 5.45 -0.27
CA LEU A 424 -6.81 6.56 0.67
C LEU A 424 -8.07 7.35 0.31
N GLN A 425 -8.34 7.53 -0.98
CA GLN A 425 -9.55 8.20 -1.46
C GLN A 425 -10.85 7.52 -0.98
N TYR A 426 -10.82 6.20 -0.77
CA TYR A 426 -11.97 5.39 -0.35
C TYR A 426 -11.84 4.88 1.08
N TRP A 427 -10.82 5.34 1.82
CA TRP A 427 -10.41 4.70 3.06
C TRP A 427 -11.52 4.68 4.10
N GLN A 428 -12.26 5.78 4.23
CA GLN A 428 -13.34 5.89 5.22
C GLN A 428 -14.54 4.99 4.87
N ASP A 429 -14.77 4.77 3.58
CA ASP A 429 -15.87 3.96 3.07
C ASP A 429 -15.57 2.46 3.20
N ILE A 430 -14.32 2.05 3.00
CA ILE A 430 -13.91 0.65 3.06
C ILE A 430 -14.00 0.14 4.51
N LYS A 431 -14.93 -0.79 4.75
CA LYS A 431 -15.12 -1.44 6.05
C LYS A 431 -14.27 -2.70 6.20
N ALA A 432 -13.99 -3.39 5.08
CA ALA A 432 -13.28 -4.66 5.09
C ALA A 432 -12.39 -4.86 3.86
N PHE A 433 -11.30 -5.59 4.05
CA PHE A 433 -10.45 -6.15 3.00
C PHE A 433 -10.62 -7.67 2.97
N LEU A 434 -10.70 -8.25 1.78
CA LEU A 434 -10.89 -9.67 1.53
C LEU A 434 -9.70 -10.17 0.72
N ILE A 435 -8.88 -11.07 1.26
CA ILE A 435 -7.67 -11.53 0.57
C ILE A 435 -7.91 -12.91 -0.02
N THR A 436 -7.71 -13.07 -1.34
CA THR A 436 -7.98 -14.30 -2.08
C THR A 436 -6.91 -15.36 -1.80
N HIS A 437 -5.63 -14.97 -1.82
CA HIS A 437 -4.50 -15.86 -1.58
C HIS A 437 -3.21 -15.13 -1.17
N ASP A 438 -2.12 -15.88 -0.95
CA ASP A 438 -0.90 -15.39 -0.31
C ASP A 438 0.20 -14.89 -1.29
N HIS A 439 -0.16 -14.65 -2.55
CA HIS A 439 0.76 -14.07 -3.51
C HIS A 439 0.99 -12.58 -3.28
N TYR A 440 2.14 -12.09 -3.75
CA TYR A 440 2.62 -10.75 -3.45
C TYR A 440 1.77 -9.67 -4.12
N ASP A 441 1.30 -9.93 -5.32
CA ASP A 441 0.37 -9.16 -6.14
C ASP A 441 -1.10 -9.29 -5.69
N HIS A 442 -1.39 -9.94 -4.55
CA HIS A 442 -2.73 -9.98 -3.94
C HIS A 442 -2.76 -9.51 -2.49
N LYS A 443 -1.63 -9.55 -1.77
CA LYS A 443 -1.57 -9.05 -0.38
C LYS A 443 -0.42 -8.11 -0.08
N GLY A 444 0.58 -7.99 -0.95
CA GLY A 444 1.88 -7.37 -0.63
C GLY A 444 1.81 -5.91 -0.18
N GLY A 445 0.76 -5.17 -0.54
CA GLY A 445 0.63 -3.74 -0.22
C GLY A 445 0.21 -3.46 1.23
N PHE A 446 -0.42 -4.42 1.90
CA PHE A 446 -1.11 -4.15 3.17
C PHE A 446 -0.15 -3.79 4.32
N ALA A 447 1.04 -4.39 4.35
CA ALA A 447 2.00 -4.21 5.44
C ALA A 447 2.52 -2.76 5.49
N TYR A 448 2.62 -2.11 4.33
CA TYR A 448 2.98 -0.69 4.24
C TYR A 448 1.88 0.18 4.86
N TYR A 449 0.60 -0.09 4.58
CA TYR A 449 -0.52 0.66 5.17
C TYR A 449 -0.63 0.43 6.68
N ALA A 450 -0.43 -0.81 7.14
CA ALA A 450 -0.40 -1.15 8.56
C ALA A 450 0.73 -0.44 9.29
N GLN A 451 1.89 -0.32 8.64
CA GLN A 451 3.04 0.42 9.19
C GLN A 451 2.75 1.92 9.39
N LYS A 452 1.87 2.52 8.58
CA LYS A 452 1.40 3.91 8.78
C LYS A 452 0.27 4.03 9.81
N GLY A 453 -0.16 2.93 10.42
CA GLY A 453 -1.27 2.89 11.38
C GLY A 453 -2.66 2.96 10.75
N LEU A 454 -2.74 2.96 9.41
CA LEU A 454 -4.01 3.11 8.68
C LEU A 454 -4.90 1.87 8.82
N MET A 455 -4.29 0.68 8.92
CA MET A 455 -5.01 -0.61 9.01
C MET A 455 -5.60 -0.91 10.39
N LYS A 456 -5.25 -0.15 11.43
CA LYS A 456 -5.59 -0.47 12.83
C LYS A 456 -7.10 -0.68 13.04
N GLU A 457 -7.93 0.11 12.38
CA GLU A 457 -9.39 0.09 12.52
C GLU A 457 -10.08 -0.70 11.40
N LYS A 458 -9.31 -1.37 10.54
CA LYS A 458 -9.83 -2.16 9.43
C LYS A 458 -9.89 -3.64 9.80
N THR A 459 -10.92 -4.31 9.31
CA THR A 459 -11.02 -5.77 9.36
C THR A 459 -10.51 -6.36 8.05
N VAL A 460 -9.67 -7.39 8.15
CA VAL A 460 -9.18 -8.17 7.02
C VAL A 460 -9.73 -9.58 7.15
N TYR A 461 -10.33 -10.11 6.09
CA TYR A 461 -10.74 -11.51 6.02
C TYR A 461 -9.77 -12.29 5.14
N ALA A 462 -9.28 -13.40 5.66
CA ALA A 462 -8.28 -14.24 5.01
C ALA A 462 -8.37 -15.68 5.55
N THR A 463 -7.83 -16.66 4.84
CA THR A 463 -7.67 -18.02 5.40
C THR A 463 -6.53 -18.06 6.43
N ASP A 464 -6.47 -19.12 7.25
CA ASP A 464 -5.41 -19.28 8.26
C ASP A 464 -4.00 -19.18 7.66
N ARG A 465 -3.81 -19.74 6.46
CA ARG A 465 -2.53 -19.71 5.75
C ARG A 465 -2.17 -18.32 5.23
N VAL A 466 -3.14 -17.61 4.64
CA VAL A 466 -2.93 -16.23 4.17
C VAL A 466 -2.61 -15.33 5.36
N LYS A 467 -3.35 -15.46 6.47
CA LYS A 467 -3.08 -14.77 7.73
C LYS A 467 -1.64 -14.99 8.21
N TYR A 468 -1.14 -16.23 8.20
CA TYR A 468 0.24 -16.53 8.59
C TYR A 468 1.27 -15.72 7.77
N PHE A 469 1.12 -15.65 6.45
CA PHE A 469 2.03 -14.88 5.61
C PHE A 469 1.87 -13.37 5.79
N MET A 470 0.65 -12.89 5.99
CA MET A 470 0.40 -11.49 6.36
C MET A 470 1.12 -11.13 7.68
N GLU A 471 1.00 -11.96 8.71
CA GLU A 471 1.70 -11.75 9.98
C GLU A 471 3.22 -11.73 9.82
N LYS A 472 3.78 -12.59 8.94
CA LYS A 472 5.21 -12.56 8.58
C LYS A 472 5.62 -11.25 7.90
N ASP A 473 4.80 -10.71 7.01
CA ASP A 473 5.09 -9.43 6.36
C ASP A 473 5.07 -8.27 7.37
N LEU A 474 4.11 -8.27 8.30
CA LEU A 474 4.04 -7.31 9.41
C LEU A 474 5.27 -7.41 10.33
N ASP A 475 5.73 -8.62 10.62
CA ASP A 475 6.93 -8.85 11.42
C ASP A 475 8.20 -8.38 10.67
N ALA A 476 8.30 -8.65 9.37
CA ALA A 476 9.43 -8.22 8.53
C ALA A 476 9.52 -6.68 8.38
N MET A 477 8.37 -6.02 8.45
CA MET A 477 8.23 -4.56 8.47
C MET A 477 8.26 -3.97 9.89
N GLN A 478 8.39 -4.80 10.92
CA GLN A 478 8.42 -4.41 12.34
C GLN A 478 7.19 -3.58 12.77
N VAL A 479 6.02 -3.88 12.22
CA VAL A 479 4.77 -3.18 12.57
C VAL A 479 4.36 -3.56 14.00
N PRO A 480 4.21 -2.60 14.93
CA PRO A 480 3.78 -2.90 16.29
C PRO A 480 2.39 -3.50 16.32
N ARG A 481 2.16 -4.41 17.28
CA ARG A 481 0.86 -5.06 17.46
C ARG A 481 -0.30 -4.06 17.61
N SER A 482 -0.08 -2.90 18.21
CA SER A 482 -1.09 -1.84 18.39
C SER A 482 -1.55 -1.15 17.10
N LEU A 483 -0.83 -1.34 15.99
CA LEU A 483 -1.15 -0.79 14.67
C LEU A 483 -1.60 -1.85 13.66
N ARG A 484 -1.56 -3.13 14.03
CA ARG A 484 -1.95 -4.23 13.14
C ARG A 484 -3.48 -4.26 12.98
N PRO A 485 -3.99 -4.62 11.79
CA PRO A 485 -5.43 -4.84 11.60
C PRO A 485 -5.94 -6.02 12.40
N LYS A 486 -7.26 -6.07 12.59
CA LYS A 486 -7.94 -7.31 12.98
C LYS A 486 -8.02 -8.23 11.76
N ILE A 487 -7.37 -9.39 11.82
CA ILE A 487 -7.46 -10.41 10.77
C ILE A 487 -8.44 -11.50 11.23
N GLU A 488 -9.62 -11.55 10.61
CA GLU A 488 -10.62 -12.59 10.81
C GLU A 488 -10.42 -13.74 9.84
N VAL A 489 -10.46 -14.95 10.37
CA VAL A 489 -10.20 -16.15 9.58
C VAL A 489 -11.50 -16.65 8.96
N VAL A 490 -11.53 -16.81 7.65
CA VAL A 490 -12.61 -17.48 6.94
C VAL A 490 -12.32 -18.98 6.81
N LYS A 491 -13.32 -19.83 7.08
CA LYS A 491 -13.21 -21.30 7.00
C LYS A 491 -14.40 -21.91 6.28
N GLY A 492 -14.15 -22.93 5.46
CA GLY A 492 -15.19 -23.60 4.69
C GLY A 492 -16.00 -22.62 3.82
N THR A 493 -17.33 -22.78 3.79
CA THR A 493 -18.23 -21.93 3.02
C THR A 493 -19.12 -21.08 3.93
N GLY A 494 -19.22 -19.78 3.65
CA GLY A 494 -20.01 -18.85 4.47
C GLY A 494 -20.31 -17.52 3.79
N ALA A 495 -20.91 -16.60 4.55
CA ALA A 495 -21.16 -15.23 4.13
C ALA A 495 -20.90 -14.25 5.29
N ILE A 496 -20.55 -13.01 4.95
CA ILE A 496 -20.31 -11.89 5.88
C ILE A 496 -21.25 -10.74 5.50
N PRO A 497 -22.09 -10.24 6.42
CA PRO A 497 -22.85 -9.01 6.19
C PRO A 497 -21.93 -7.80 6.41
N VAL A 498 -21.98 -6.85 5.49
CA VAL A 498 -21.28 -5.56 5.59
C VAL A 498 -22.33 -4.49 5.80
N CYS A 499 -22.29 -3.85 6.96
CA CYS A 499 -23.32 -2.91 7.40
C CYS A 499 -22.85 -1.45 7.36
N ASP A 500 -23.81 -0.52 7.25
CA ASP A 500 -23.57 0.90 7.51
C ASP A 500 -23.58 1.24 9.00
N GLU A 501 -23.37 2.52 9.33
CA GLU A 501 -23.34 2.99 10.73
C GLU A 501 -24.67 2.79 11.47
N GLY A 502 -25.78 2.63 10.74
CA GLY A 502 -27.10 2.33 11.29
C GLY A 502 -27.35 0.83 11.53
N GLY A 503 -26.40 -0.04 11.18
CA GLY A 503 -26.55 -1.49 11.27
C GLY A 503 -27.37 -2.11 10.14
N ASN A 504 -27.70 -1.34 9.10
CA ASN A 504 -28.37 -1.85 7.91
C ASN A 504 -27.38 -2.61 7.04
N THR A 505 -27.77 -3.78 6.55
CA THR A 505 -26.90 -4.55 5.66
C THR A 505 -26.85 -3.89 4.28
N ARG A 506 -25.65 -3.59 3.79
CA ARG A 506 -25.41 -2.94 2.50
C ARG A 506 -24.84 -3.88 1.45
N MET A 507 -24.10 -4.88 1.91
CA MET A 507 -23.55 -5.94 1.05
C MET A 507 -23.50 -7.26 1.79
N TRP A 508 -23.62 -8.35 1.05
CA TRP A 508 -23.23 -9.69 1.49
C TRP A 508 -21.97 -10.12 0.76
N VAL A 509 -20.98 -10.62 1.48
CA VAL A 509 -19.76 -11.22 0.92
C VAL A 509 -19.78 -12.71 1.18
N GLN A 510 -20.04 -13.53 0.16
CA GLN A 510 -19.94 -14.99 0.25
C GLN A 510 -18.52 -15.45 -0.07
N TYR A 511 -18.07 -16.52 0.58
CA TYR A 511 -16.74 -17.09 0.38
C TYR A 511 -16.76 -18.62 0.43
N CYS A 512 -15.74 -19.24 -0.17
CA CYS A 512 -15.49 -20.68 -0.09
C CYS A 512 -13.98 -20.97 -0.01
N GLU A 513 -13.50 -21.35 1.17
CA GLU A 513 -12.07 -21.56 1.43
C GLU A 513 -11.42 -22.54 0.43
N ASN A 514 -10.34 -22.09 -0.22
CA ASN A 514 -9.50 -22.89 -1.12
C ASN A 514 -10.28 -23.55 -2.29
N ALA A 515 -11.31 -22.88 -2.79
CA ALA A 515 -12.23 -23.43 -3.81
C ALA A 515 -11.72 -23.34 -5.26
N ILE A 516 -10.65 -22.61 -5.49
CA ILE A 516 -10.08 -22.35 -6.81
C ILE A 516 -8.74 -23.09 -6.95
N LYS A 517 -8.56 -23.77 -8.09
CA LYS A 517 -7.27 -24.35 -8.47
C LYS A 517 -6.35 -23.22 -8.91
N HIS A 518 -5.24 -23.06 -8.21
CA HIS A 518 -4.18 -22.11 -8.54
C HIS A 518 -2.83 -22.66 -8.04
N SER A 519 -1.74 -21.92 -8.23
CA SER A 519 -0.42 -22.30 -7.70
C SER A 519 -0.34 -22.18 -6.17
N ALA A 520 -1.10 -21.25 -5.59
CA ALA A 520 -1.42 -21.16 -4.16
C ALA A 520 -2.87 -21.58 -3.89
N LEU A 521 -3.22 -21.73 -2.62
CA LEU A 521 -4.59 -22.02 -2.20
C LEU A 521 -5.42 -20.73 -2.27
N CYS A 522 -6.47 -20.73 -3.10
CA CYS A 522 -7.20 -19.51 -3.47
C CYS A 522 -8.68 -19.55 -3.07
N THR A 523 -9.15 -18.47 -2.45
CA THR A 523 -10.52 -18.30 -1.92
C THR A 523 -11.27 -17.23 -2.73
N PRO A 524 -12.40 -17.58 -3.36
CA PRO A 524 -13.19 -16.64 -4.14
C PRO A 524 -14.20 -15.87 -3.27
N TYR A 525 -14.59 -14.68 -3.72
CA TYR A 525 -15.57 -13.82 -3.06
C TYR A 525 -16.70 -13.40 -4.01
N ILE A 526 -17.96 -13.60 -3.60
CA ILE A 526 -19.14 -13.06 -4.28
C ILE A 526 -19.66 -11.89 -3.44
N VAL A 527 -19.65 -10.68 -4.00
CA VAL A 527 -20.20 -9.48 -3.35
C VAL A 527 -21.57 -9.20 -3.93
N THR A 528 -22.61 -9.26 -3.10
CA THR A 528 -24.00 -8.98 -3.47
C THR A 528 -24.46 -7.67 -2.83
N GLY A 529 -24.80 -6.67 -3.66
CA GLY A 529 -25.26 -5.36 -3.18
C GLY A 529 -26.72 -5.39 -2.75
N CYS A 530 -27.02 -4.82 -1.59
CA CYS A 530 -28.38 -4.77 -1.03
C CYS A 530 -28.61 -3.53 -0.14
N TYR A 531 -29.85 -3.32 0.27
CA TYR A 531 -30.20 -2.47 1.40
C TYR A 531 -31.21 -3.23 2.25
N ASN A 532 -30.69 -3.82 3.34
CA ASN A 532 -31.37 -4.88 4.08
C ASN A 532 -31.89 -5.98 3.14
N ASP A 533 -32.97 -6.65 3.54
CA ASP A 533 -33.65 -7.61 2.68
C ASP A 533 -34.59 -6.92 1.68
N ASP A 534 -34.78 -5.59 1.76
CA ASP A 534 -35.78 -4.87 0.98
C ASP A 534 -35.38 -4.77 -0.50
N HIS A 535 -34.12 -4.43 -0.76
CA HIS A 535 -33.60 -4.12 -2.10
C HIS A 535 -32.33 -4.90 -2.43
N TYR A 536 -32.26 -5.50 -3.61
CA TYR A 536 -31.08 -6.20 -4.14
C TYR A 536 -30.69 -5.68 -5.52
N LYS A 537 -29.39 -5.38 -5.71
CA LYS A 537 -28.87 -4.71 -6.92
C LYS A 537 -28.18 -5.62 -7.93
N GLY A 538 -27.67 -6.77 -7.47
CA GLY A 538 -26.87 -7.69 -8.29
C GLY A 538 -25.63 -8.14 -7.54
N SER A 539 -24.77 -8.91 -8.21
CA SER A 539 -23.57 -9.49 -7.61
C SER A 539 -22.36 -9.44 -8.52
N VAL A 540 -21.18 -9.29 -7.93
CA VAL A 540 -19.89 -9.43 -8.61
C VAL A 540 -19.07 -10.53 -7.95
N LEU A 541 -18.56 -11.45 -8.75
CA LEU A 541 -17.60 -12.47 -8.35
C LEU A 541 -16.19 -12.02 -8.72
N VAL A 542 -15.30 -11.99 -7.72
CA VAL A 542 -13.86 -11.93 -7.90
C VAL A 542 -13.27 -13.17 -7.24
N TYR A 543 -12.71 -14.07 -8.05
CA TYR A 543 -12.22 -15.35 -7.55
C TYR A 543 -10.71 -15.40 -7.32
N GLY A 544 -9.98 -14.31 -7.57
CA GLY A 544 -8.52 -14.31 -7.56
C GLY A 544 -7.95 -14.93 -8.84
N ASP A 545 -6.79 -15.54 -8.71
CA ASP A 545 -6.10 -16.22 -9.81
C ASP A 545 -6.58 -17.66 -9.95
N SER A 546 -6.60 -18.17 -11.19
CA SER A 546 -7.19 -19.47 -11.44
C SER A 546 -6.68 -20.19 -12.68
N ARG A 547 -6.54 -21.51 -12.55
CA ARG A 547 -6.51 -22.47 -13.67
C ARG A 547 -7.71 -23.42 -13.69
N GLY A 548 -8.65 -23.28 -12.75
CA GLY A 548 -9.86 -24.10 -12.70
C GLY A 548 -10.52 -24.14 -11.31
N LEU A 549 -11.49 -25.03 -11.16
CA LEU A 549 -12.27 -25.19 -9.93
C LEU A 549 -11.91 -26.48 -9.19
N GLU A 550 -11.84 -26.39 -7.86
CA GLU A 550 -11.89 -27.57 -6.99
C GLU A 550 -13.33 -28.10 -6.89
N GLU A 551 -13.52 -29.34 -6.44
CA GLU A 551 -14.86 -29.95 -6.33
C GLU A 551 -15.80 -29.14 -5.42
N LYS A 552 -15.30 -28.64 -4.29
CA LYS A 552 -16.04 -27.73 -3.41
C LYS A 552 -16.36 -26.38 -4.07
N GLY A 553 -15.50 -25.93 -4.99
CA GLY A 553 -15.74 -24.73 -5.80
C GLY A 553 -16.88 -24.92 -6.78
N LYS A 554 -16.94 -26.06 -7.47
CA LYS A 554 -18.08 -26.40 -8.35
C LYS A 554 -19.40 -26.38 -7.57
N ALA A 555 -19.44 -26.99 -6.39
CA ALA A 555 -20.63 -26.99 -5.55
C ALA A 555 -21.01 -25.58 -5.05
N PHE A 556 -20.02 -24.75 -4.72
CA PHE A 556 -20.23 -23.36 -4.31
C PHE A 556 -20.81 -22.51 -5.43
N PHE A 557 -20.22 -22.53 -6.63
CA PHE A 557 -20.68 -21.72 -7.77
C PHE A 557 -22.01 -22.21 -8.35
N ALA A 558 -22.29 -23.51 -8.31
CA ALA A 558 -23.60 -24.04 -8.67
C ALA A 558 -24.74 -23.46 -7.81
N LYS A 559 -24.48 -23.22 -6.51
CA LYS A 559 -25.44 -22.53 -5.64
C LYS A 559 -25.41 -21.01 -5.82
N GLY A 560 -24.22 -20.41 -5.92
CA GLY A 560 -24.05 -18.95 -6.09
C GLY A 560 -24.79 -18.15 -5.01
N THR A 561 -25.55 -17.12 -5.43
CA THR A 561 -26.33 -16.27 -4.51
C THR A 561 -27.50 -17.01 -3.85
N ARG A 562 -27.91 -18.17 -4.38
CA ARG A 562 -29.00 -19.00 -3.81
C ARG A 562 -28.65 -19.61 -2.45
N ALA A 563 -27.38 -19.61 -2.07
CA ALA A 563 -26.94 -20.03 -0.73
C ALA A 563 -27.13 -18.95 0.35
N LEU A 564 -27.35 -17.69 -0.03
CA LEU A 564 -27.46 -16.57 0.92
C LEU A 564 -28.56 -16.74 1.99
N PRO A 565 -29.78 -17.23 1.69
CA PRO A 565 -30.82 -17.40 2.70
C PRO A 565 -30.39 -18.30 3.86
N GLU A 566 -29.73 -19.43 3.55
CA GLU A 566 -29.21 -20.34 4.57
C GLU A 566 -28.05 -19.71 5.37
N GLN A 567 -27.16 -18.99 4.67
CA GLN A 567 -25.98 -18.39 5.28
C GLN A 567 -26.32 -17.19 6.18
N ALA A 568 -27.34 -16.39 5.82
CA ALA A 568 -27.74 -15.20 6.56
C ALA A 568 -28.32 -15.51 7.95
N VAL A 569 -28.97 -16.67 8.11
CA VAL A 569 -29.55 -17.13 9.39
C VAL A 569 -28.48 -17.17 10.50
N ARG A 570 -27.23 -17.51 10.16
CA ARG A 570 -26.10 -17.55 11.12
C ARG A 570 -25.79 -16.19 11.74
N HIS A 571 -26.21 -15.10 11.09
CA HIS A 571 -26.02 -13.72 11.54
C HIS A 571 -27.30 -13.11 12.12
N GLY A 572 -28.36 -13.91 12.34
CA GLY A 572 -29.65 -13.42 12.79
C GLY A 572 -30.33 -12.48 11.79
N LYS A 573 -30.03 -12.63 10.49
CA LYS A 573 -30.59 -11.83 9.39
C LYS A 573 -31.43 -12.73 8.50
N THR A 574 -32.45 -12.14 7.87
CA THR A 574 -33.30 -12.81 6.88
C THR A 574 -32.90 -12.36 5.48
N VAL A 575 -32.89 -13.29 4.54
CA VAL A 575 -32.76 -13.01 3.10
C VAL A 575 -33.86 -13.78 2.38
N SER A 576 -34.74 -13.06 1.68
CA SER A 576 -35.80 -13.61 0.85
C SER A 576 -35.22 -14.39 -0.34
N ALA A 577 -35.57 -15.66 -0.48
CA ALA A 577 -34.99 -16.55 -1.48
C ALA A 577 -35.23 -16.04 -2.91
N GLU A 578 -36.44 -15.57 -3.21
CA GLU A 578 -36.85 -15.03 -4.51
C GLU A 578 -36.05 -13.78 -4.94
N LYS A 579 -35.47 -13.04 -3.98
CA LYS A 579 -34.67 -11.85 -4.28
C LYS A 579 -33.25 -12.20 -4.72
N VAL A 580 -32.75 -13.36 -4.34
CA VAL A 580 -31.38 -13.84 -4.62
C VAL A 580 -31.36 -15.11 -5.49
N ASP A 581 -32.52 -15.61 -5.90
CA ASP A 581 -32.67 -16.72 -6.85
C ASP A 581 -32.39 -16.28 -8.28
N ARG A 582 -31.11 -16.04 -8.54
CA ARG A 582 -30.57 -15.63 -9.83
C ARG A 582 -29.13 -16.11 -9.93
N ASP A 583 -28.60 -16.09 -11.15
CA ASP A 583 -27.19 -16.38 -11.37
C ASP A 583 -26.32 -15.21 -10.89
N ILE A 584 -25.01 -15.46 -10.78
CA ILE A 584 -24.07 -14.39 -10.48
C ILE A 584 -24.17 -13.35 -11.59
N PHE A 585 -24.22 -12.07 -11.26
CA PHE A 585 -24.48 -11.08 -12.29
C PHE A 585 -23.23 -10.81 -13.15
N VAL A 586 -22.09 -10.49 -12.53
CA VAL A 586 -20.79 -10.34 -13.23
C VAL A 586 -19.77 -11.29 -12.62
N ALA A 587 -19.10 -12.09 -13.45
CA ALA A 587 -17.92 -12.87 -13.06
C ALA A 587 -16.66 -12.26 -13.69
N MET A 588 -15.73 -11.84 -12.85
CA MET A 588 -14.41 -11.33 -13.26
C MET A 588 -13.46 -12.51 -13.45
N HIS A 589 -12.92 -12.68 -14.65
CA HIS A 589 -12.05 -13.80 -15.00
C HIS A 589 -10.57 -13.44 -15.09
N ASP A 590 -9.72 -14.32 -14.58
CA ASP A 590 -8.27 -14.26 -14.77
C ASP A 590 -7.90 -14.64 -16.21
N VAL A 591 -7.25 -13.72 -16.92
CA VAL A 591 -6.85 -13.89 -18.34
C VAL A 591 -5.34 -13.94 -18.54
N THR A 592 -4.56 -14.09 -17.47
CA THR A 592 -3.09 -13.99 -17.49
C THR A 592 -2.44 -14.91 -18.52
N ALA A 593 -2.93 -16.15 -18.62
CA ALA A 593 -2.37 -17.17 -19.51
C ALA A 593 -3.26 -17.49 -20.71
N ILE A 594 -4.20 -16.60 -21.07
CA ILE A 594 -5.13 -16.85 -22.17
C ILE A 594 -4.45 -16.91 -23.55
N THR A 595 -3.25 -16.36 -23.68
CA THR A 595 -2.43 -16.42 -24.90
C THR A 595 -1.90 -17.83 -25.19
N TYR A 596 -1.91 -18.72 -24.19
CA TYR A 596 -1.59 -20.12 -24.38
C TYR A 596 -2.81 -20.90 -24.87
N ASP A 597 -2.61 -21.66 -25.95
CA ASP A 597 -3.60 -22.63 -26.42
C ASP A 597 -3.67 -23.86 -25.50
N GLY A 598 -4.81 -24.53 -25.51
CA GLY A 598 -4.99 -25.80 -24.80
C GLY A 598 -5.36 -25.63 -23.32
N VAL A 599 -4.86 -26.55 -22.49
CA VAL A 599 -5.09 -26.61 -21.04
C VAL A 599 -3.75 -26.52 -20.31
N SER A 600 -3.75 -25.86 -19.17
CA SER A 600 -2.61 -25.81 -18.27
C SER A 600 -2.28 -27.21 -17.73
N PRO A 601 -1.00 -27.55 -17.53
CA PRO A 601 -0.62 -28.88 -17.09
C PRO A 601 -1.08 -29.16 -15.66
N GLU A 602 -1.54 -30.38 -15.41
CA GLU A 602 -1.92 -30.80 -14.07
C GLU A 602 -0.66 -31.14 -13.24
N PRO A 603 -0.68 -30.93 -11.90
CA PRO A 603 0.47 -31.20 -11.02
C PRO A 603 1.08 -32.60 -11.19
N ALA A 604 0.26 -33.62 -11.47
CA ALA A 604 0.71 -34.98 -11.69
C ALA A 604 1.53 -35.14 -12.98
N GLU A 605 1.21 -34.39 -14.03
CA GLU A 605 1.95 -34.37 -15.29
C GLU A 605 3.34 -33.75 -15.08
N VAL A 606 3.36 -32.61 -14.37
CA VAL A 606 4.60 -31.90 -14.00
C VAL A 606 5.50 -32.78 -13.11
N GLU A 607 4.92 -33.44 -12.11
CA GLU A 607 5.65 -34.38 -11.26
C GLU A 607 6.25 -35.54 -12.07
N ALA A 608 5.52 -36.09 -13.03
CA ALA A 608 6.02 -37.17 -13.87
C ALA A 608 7.22 -36.72 -14.73
N VAL A 609 7.15 -35.54 -15.34
CA VAL A 609 8.25 -34.99 -16.15
C VAL A 609 9.46 -34.65 -15.28
N GLN A 610 9.27 -33.96 -14.15
CA GLN A 610 10.36 -33.67 -13.21
C GLN A 610 11.03 -34.95 -12.68
N GLY A 611 10.26 -36.03 -12.45
CA GLY A 611 10.81 -37.32 -12.06
C GLY A 611 11.80 -37.88 -13.08
N VAL A 612 11.49 -37.79 -14.38
CA VAL A 612 12.41 -38.16 -15.46
C VAL A 612 13.68 -37.30 -15.43
N VAL A 613 13.54 -36.00 -15.23
CA VAL A 613 14.69 -35.08 -15.11
C VAL A 613 15.58 -35.49 -13.93
N PHE A 614 15.00 -35.82 -12.78
CA PHE A 614 15.78 -36.20 -11.59
C PHE A 614 16.49 -37.54 -11.78
N ASP A 615 15.90 -38.50 -12.50
CA ASP A 615 16.53 -39.78 -12.83
C ASP A 615 17.78 -39.63 -13.72
N TRP A 616 17.81 -38.60 -14.57
CA TRP A 616 19.01 -38.29 -15.36
C TRP A 616 20.20 -37.93 -14.47
N PHE A 617 19.94 -37.27 -13.34
CA PHE A 617 20.93 -36.76 -12.38
C PHE A 617 20.87 -37.49 -11.01
N LYS A 618 20.57 -38.79 -11.01
CA LYS A 618 20.44 -39.60 -9.79
C LYS A 618 21.67 -39.61 -8.87
N ASP A 619 22.85 -39.33 -9.43
CA ASP A 619 24.15 -39.30 -8.76
C ASP A 619 24.57 -37.89 -8.32
N LYS A 620 23.73 -36.87 -8.54
CA LYS A 620 23.94 -35.48 -8.13
C LYS A 620 22.90 -35.06 -7.10
N GLY A 621 23.20 -34.06 -6.27
CA GLY A 621 22.22 -33.34 -5.48
C GLY A 621 21.35 -32.41 -6.31
N VAL A 622 20.18 -32.04 -5.80
CA VAL A 622 19.25 -31.15 -6.52
C VAL A 622 19.09 -29.84 -5.76
N ILE A 623 19.33 -28.71 -6.44
CA ILE A 623 18.94 -27.38 -5.98
C ILE A 623 17.67 -27.02 -6.74
N GLN A 624 16.50 -27.11 -6.10
CA GLN A 624 15.23 -26.80 -6.76
C GLN A 624 14.77 -25.40 -6.37
N ALA A 625 14.51 -24.56 -7.36
CA ALA A 625 14.06 -23.19 -7.20
C ALA A 625 12.62 -23.02 -7.71
N PRO A 626 11.61 -23.32 -6.87
CA PRO A 626 10.23 -22.90 -7.12
C PRO A 626 9.99 -21.46 -6.68
N ILE A 627 8.92 -20.84 -7.20
CA ILE A 627 8.39 -19.60 -6.61
C ILE A 627 8.00 -19.91 -5.16
N SER A 628 8.39 -19.07 -4.22
CA SER A 628 8.10 -19.29 -2.79
C SER A 628 6.60 -19.34 -2.45
N THR A 629 5.72 -18.92 -3.36
CA THR A 629 4.26 -18.97 -3.20
C THR A 629 3.59 -20.11 -3.93
N ASN A 630 4.30 -20.87 -4.77
CA ASN A 630 3.74 -22.01 -5.49
C ASN A 630 3.66 -23.25 -4.59
N ASN A 631 2.57 -23.38 -3.84
CA ASN A 631 2.33 -24.51 -2.95
C ASN A 631 2.36 -25.86 -3.67
N ALA A 632 1.82 -25.93 -4.90
CA ALA A 632 1.78 -27.16 -5.67
C ALA A 632 3.19 -27.68 -6.00
N GLU A 633 4.12 -26.80 -6.39
CA GLU A 633 5.50 -27.20 -6.69
C GLU A 633 6.28 -27.63 -5.46
N TYR A 634 6.05 -27.03 -4.30
CA TYR A 634 6.65 -27.53 -3.06
C TYR A 634 6.14 -28.94 -2.72
N THR A 635 4.84 -29.22 -2.93
CA THR A 635 4.29 -30.57 -2.75
C THR A 635 4.88 -31.57 -3.74
N ILE A 636 5.05 -31.18 -5.01
CA ILE A 636 5.73 -31.99 -6.04
C ILE A 636 7.17 -32.26 -5.63
N ALA A 637 7.91 -31.24 -5.18
CA ALA A 637 9.30 -31.38 -4.74
C ALA A 637 9.43 -32.38 -3.58
N LEU A 638 8.53 -32.34 -2.60
CA LEU A 638 8.50 -33.32 -1.50
C LEU A 638 8.15 -34.74 -1.98
N SER A 639 7.18 -34.88 -2.89
CA SER A 639 6.84 -36.19 -3.48
C SER A 639 8.00 -36.76 -4.31
N LEU A 640 8.72 -35.91 -5.04
CA LEU A 640 9.90 -36.30 -5.82
C LEU A 640 11.08 -36.62 -4.93
N ALA A 641 11.29 -35.87 -3.85
CA ALA A 641 12.31 -36.16 -2.86
C ALA A 641 12.10 -37.58 -2.31
N HIS A 642 10.87 -37.91 -1.92
CA HIS A 642 10.48 -39.26 -1.52
C HIS A 642 10.75 -40.31 -2.60
N LYS A 643 10.24 -40.09 -3.83
CA LYS A 643 10.41 -41.03 -4.96
C LYS A 643 11.88 -41.31 -5.30
N THR A 644 12.73 -40.30 -5.18
CA THR A 644 14.16 -40.36 -5.51
C THR A 644 15.04 -40.62 -4.28
N GLN A 645 14.44 -40.88 -3.10
CA GLN A 645 15.13 -41.15 -1.84
C GLN A 645 16.09 -40.02 -1.42
N ARG A 646 15.67 -38.78 -1.62
CA ARG A 646 16.40 -37.57 -1.23
C ARG A 646 15.81 -36.96 0.02
N ASN A 647 16.69 -36.65 0.97
CA ASN A 647 16.36 -35.81 2.10
C ASN A 647 16.25 -34.34 1.67
N VAL A 648 15.48 -33.54 2.41
CA VAL A 648 15.10 -32.18 2.03
C VAL A 648 15.62 -31.17 3.04
N THR A 649 16.17 -30.08 2.53
CA THR A 649 16.41 -28.85 3.30
C THR A 649 15.92 -27.63 2.51
N SER A 650 15.88 -26.48 3.16
CA SER A 650 15.49 -25.21 2.53
C SER A 650 16.49 -24.13 2.91
N VAL A 651 16.86 -23.29 1.93
CA VAL A 651 17.83 -22.21 2.10
C VAL A 651 17.28 -20.91 1.51
N GLY A 652 16.98 -19.96 2.40
CA GLY A 652 16.44 -18.65 2.05
C GLY A 652 15.14 -18.37 2.79
N GLY A 653 14.94 -17.12 3.24
CA GLY A 653 13.85 -16.77 4.15
C GLY A 653 12.45 -17.15 3.65
N ASN A 654 12.15 -16.92 2.37
CA ASN A 654 10.84 -17.24 1.81
C ASN A 654 10.64 -18.75 1.58
N ALA A 655 11.69 -19.48 1.17
CA ALA A 655 11.63 -20.94 1.02
C ALA A 655 11.46 -21.62 2.39
N GLU A 656 12.22 -21.17 3.40
CA GLU A 656 12.10 -21.65 4.78
C GLU A 656 10.70 -21.34 5.36
N ALA A 657 10.15 -20.15 5.06
CA ALA A 657 8.80 -19.75 5.49
C ALA A 657 7.69 -20.61 4.85
N ARG A 658 7.83 -21.00 3.58
CA ARG A 658 6.88 -21.89 2.89
C ARG A 658 6.91 -23.30 3.48
N VAL A 659 8.09 -23.87 3.72
CA VAL A 659 8.20 -25.19 4.36
C VAL A 659 7.68 -25.13 5.80
N ALA A 660 7.92 -24.03 6.52
CA ALA A 660 7.34 -23.82 7.85
C ALA A 660 5.81 -23.73 7.83
N SER A 661 5.20 -23.12 6.81
CA SER A 661 3.74 -23.09 6.69
C SER A 661 3.16 -24.49 6.41
N MET A 662 3.85 -25.32 5.63
CA MET A 662 3.46 -26.73 5.43
C MET A 662 3.54 -27.56 6.71
N ASN A 663 4.47 -27.26 7.62
CA ASN A 663 4.50 -27.90 8.95
C ASN A 663 3.32 -27.50 9.85
N LEU A 664 2.78 -26.28 9.67
CA LEU A 664 1.67 -25.79 10.49
C LEU A 664 0.30 -26.24 9.97
N PHE A 665 0.16 -26.28 8.64
CA PHE A 665 -1.14 -26.44 7.97
C PHE A 665 -1.26 -27.76 7.19
N GLY A 666 -0.24 -28.60 7.21
CA GLY A 666 -0.14 -29.78 6.36
C GLY A 666 0.39 -29.47 4.95
N VAL A 667 0.97 -30.50 4.33
CA VAL A 667 1.47 -30.48 2.95
C VAL A 667 0.33 -30.51 1.93
N MET A 668 -0.72 -31.29 2.23
CA MET A 668 -1.91 -31.41 1.37
C MET A 668 -3.09 -30.63 1.98
N PRO A 669 -3.77 -29.79 1.20
CA PRO A 669 -4.81 -28.90 1.73
C PRO A 669 -6.08 -29.63 2.17
N ASP A 670 -6.45 -30.72 1.49
CA ASP A 670 -7.71 -31.44 1.73
C ASP A 670 -7.50 -32.77 2.50
N LEU A 671 -6.27 -33.04 2.99
CA LEU A 671 -5.99 -34.20 3.82
C LEU A 671 -5.22 -33.79 5.08
N ASP A 672 -5.90 -33.87 6.22
CA ASP A 672 -5.24 -33.83 7.52
C ASP A 672 -4.70 -35.22 7.86
N LEU A 673 -3.38 -35.38 7.86
CA LEU A 673 -2.75 -36.68 8.11
C LEU A 673 -3.05 -37.24 9.51
N ARG A 674 -3.44 -36.39 10.46
CA ARG A 674 -3.84 -36.84 11.81
C ARG A 674 -5.14 -37.64 11.78
N THR A 675 -5.97 -37.49 10.75
CA THR A 675 -7.18 -38.29 10.58
C THR A 675 -6.92 -39.62 9.87
N VAL A 676 -5.73 -39.81 9.30
CA VAL A 676 -5.32 -41.08 8.69
C VAL A 676 -4.91 -42.03 9.80
N ARG A 677 -5.72 -43.07 10.04
CA ARG A 677 -5.48 -44.12 11.01
C ARG A 677 -5.48 -45.48 10.33
N ILE A 678 -4.34 -46.19 10.37
CA ILE A 678 -4.24 -47.56 9.86
C ILE A 678 -4.45 -48.51 11.03
N ASP A 679 -5.63 -49.13 11.06
CA ASP A 679 -6.04 -50.04 12.13
C ASP A 679 -5.41 -51.44 11.96
N PRO A 680 -4.62 -51.94 12.94
CA PRO A 680 -4.01 -53.25 12.86
C PRO A 680 -5.03 -54.42 12.76
N LEU A 681 -6.24 -54.27 13.29
CA LEU A 681 -7.30 -55.29 13.19
C LEU A 681 -7.84 -55.39 11.76
N GLU A 682 -8.06 -54.24 11.11
CA GLU A 682 -8.50 -54.21 9.71
C GLU A 682 -7.39 -54.69 8.77
N GLU A 683 -6.12 -54.32 9.05
CA GLU A 683 -4.97 -54.82 8.31
C GLU A 683 -4.81 -56.34 8.41
N ARG A 684 -5.04 -56.93 9.58
CA ARG A 684 -4.99 -58.39 9.77
C ARG A 684 -6.00 -59.13 8.88
N LYS A 685 -7.17 -58.54 8.63
CA LYS A 685 -8.22 -59.08 7.75
C LYS A 685 -7.87 -58.99 6.25
N LYS A 686 -6.95 -58.10 5.86
CA LYS A 686 -6.50 -57.95 4.46
C LYS A 686 -5.63 -59.13 4.04
N LYS A 687 -5.59 -59.42 2.73
CA LYS A 687 -4.65 -60.39 2.16
C LYS A 687 -3.23 -59.87 2.33
N LYS A 688 -2.24 -60.76 2.52
CA LYS A 688 -0.83 -60.39 2.74
C LYS A 688 -0.29 -59.36 1.74
N LYS A 689 -0.65 -59.46 0.46
CA LYS A 689 -0.23 -58.53 -0.60
C LYS A 689 -0.89 -57.14 -0.52
N ASP A 690 -1.98 -57.00 0.22
CA ASP A 690 -2.77 -55.77 0.35
C ASP A 690 -2.54 -55.08 1.70
N ARG A 691 -1.79 -55.72 2.61
CA ARG A 691 -1.40 -55.17 3.93
C ARG A 691 -0.39 -54.05 3.79
N ILE A 692 -0.62 -52.97 4.53
CA ILE A 692 0.30 -51.85 4.71
C ILE A 692 1.24 -52.15 5.89
N ILE A 693 0.71 -52.71 6.98
CA ILE A 693 1.52 -53.13 8.13
C ILE A 693 2.15 -54.50 7.84
N PRO A 694 3.48 -54.65 7.93
CA PRO A 694 4.16 -55.93 7.80
C PRO A 694 3.60 -56.99 8.76
N GLN A 695 3.48 -58.23 8.28
CA GLN A 695 2.82 -59.30 9.04
C GLN A 695 3.48 -59.58 10.39
N ASP A 696 4.80 -59.60 10.39
CA ASP A 696 5.62 -59.78 11.59
C ASP A 696 5.39 -58.68 12.62
N LEU A 697 5.19 -57.42 12.21
CA LEU A 697 4.84 -56.34 13.14
C LEU A 697 3.42 -56.47 13.69
N LEU A 698 2.48 -57.01 12.89
CA LEU A 698 1.15 -57.34 13.38
C LEU A 698 1.21 -58.47 14.40
N ASP A 699 1.99 -59.52 14.12
CA ASP A 699 2.16 -60.66 15.02
C ASP A 699 2.77 -60.21 16.34
N ASP A 700 3.88 -59.46 16.32
CA ASP A 700 4.50 -58.86 17.51
C ASP A 700 3.51 -57.97 18.29
N TYR A 701 2.70 -57.16 17.60
CA TYR A 701 1.73 -56.27 18.23
C TYR A 701 0.58 -57.05 18.88
N PHE A 702 0.05 -58.09 18.24
CA PHE A 702 -1.04 -58.90 18.80
C PHE A 702 -0.56 -59.89 19.87
N GLU A 703 0.67 -60.38 19.77
CA GLU A 703 1.33 -61.14 20.84
C GLU A 703 1.52 -60.24 22.06
N TYR A 704 2.02 -59.00 21.86
CA TYR A 704 2.04 -58.01 22.93
C TYR A 704 0.66 -57.78 23.54
N LEU A 705 -0.40 -57.59 22.75
CA LEU A 705 -1.76 -57.42 23.28
C LEU A 705 -2.27 -58.65 24.06
N ALA A 706 -1.86 -59.85 23.68
CA ALA A 706 -2.23 -61.09 24.36
C ALA A 706 -1.43 -61.29 25.67
N ASP A 707 -0.15 -60.91 25.68
CA ASP A 707 0.71 -60.92 26.87
C ASP A 707 0.40 -59.77 27.83
N SER A 708 -0.21 -58.69 27.31
CA SER A 708 -0.61 -57.50 28.06
C SER A 708 -2.08 -57.53 28.48
N GLU A 709 -2.57 -58.66 29.00
CA GLU A 709 -3.67 -58.66 29.99
C GLU A 709 -3.23 -57.87 31.25
N LEU A 710 -2.99 -56.57 31.07
CA LEU A 710 -2.63 -55.56 32.05
C LEU A 710 -3.92 -55.20 32.78
N GLU A 711 -4.42 -56.12 33.60
CA GLU A 711 -5.41 -55.75 34.60
C GLU A 711 -4.84 -54.57 35.39
N ARG A 712 -5.63 -53.49 35.45
CA ARG A 712 -5.32 -52.33 36.27
C ARG A 712 -5.15 -52.82 37.70
N ALA A 713 -4.00 -52.57 38.32
CA ALA A 713 -3.75 -53.11 39.65
C ALA A 713 -4.80 -52.54 40.61
N ALA A 714 -5.33 -53.38 41.51
CA ALA A 714 -6.38 -52.95 42.43
C ALA A 714 -5.88 -51.76 43.29
N GLY A 715 -6.48 -50.58 43.08
CA GLY A 715 -6.10 -49.32 43.75
C GLY A 715 -5.13 -48.42 42.97
N GLU A 716 -4.76 -48.76 41.73
CA GLU A 716 -3.90 -47.95 40.85
C GLU A 716 -4.68 -46.79 40.23
N ASP A 717 -4.27 -45.56 40.54
CA ASP A 717 -4.84 -44.35 39.94
C ASP A 717 -4.47 -44.21 38.45
N ASP A 718 -5.11 -43.27 37.76
CA ASP A 718 -4.93 -43.11 36.31
C ASP A 718 -3.48 -42.73 35.98
N GLU A 719 -2.82 -41.94 36.82
CA GLU A 719 -1.46 -41.45 36.58
C GLU A 719 -0.40 -42.55 36.74
N ALA A 720 -0.55 -43.41 37.75
CA ALA A 720 0.31 -44.57 37.98
C ALA A 720 0.16 -45.63 36.88
N TYR A 721 -1.07 -45.87 36.43
CA TYR A 721 -1.37 -46.78 35.32
C TYR A 721 -0.76 -46.29 34.00
N GLU A 722 -0.96 -45.01 33.65
CA GLU A 722 -0.37 -44.38 32.45
C GLU A 722 1.16 -44.39 32.48
N LYS A 723 1.78 -44.13 33.64
CA LYS A 723 3.24 -44.19 33.81
C LYS A 723 3.80 -45.60 33.64
N ARG A 724 3.08 -46.62 34.14
CA ARG A 724 3.45 -48.03 33.97
C ARG A 724 3.34 -48.47 32.51
N LEU A 725 2.27 -48.07 31.83
CA LEU A 725 2.09 -48.28 30.38
C LEU A 725 3.20 -47.61 29.58
N ALA A 726 3.54 -46.35 29.87
CA ALA A 726 4.61 -45.64 29.19
C ALA A 726 5.98 -46.33 29.35
N ALA A 727 6.31 -46.79 30.56
CA ALA A 727 7.56 -47.52 30.82
C ALA A 727 7.60 -48.88 30.11
N LEU A 728 6.47 -49.57 30.01
CA LEU A 728 6.37 -50.83 29.27
C LEU A 728 6.52 -50.60 27.75
N HIS A 729 5.88 -49.57 27.20
CA HIS A 729 6.06 -49.18 25.80
C HIS A 729 7.53 -48.85 25.50
N GLU A 730 8.18 -48.06 26.37
CA GLU A 730 9.60 -47.72 26.24
C GLU A 730 10.49 -48.97 26.25
N LYS A 731 10.21 -49.93 27.15
CA LYS A 731 10.93 -51.22 27.19
C LYS A 731 10.72 -52.01 25.89
N ASN A 732 9.49 -52.17 25.44
CA ASN A 732 9.19 -52.95 24.22
C ASN A 732 9.83 -52.34 22.98
N ILE A 733 9.81 -51.01 22.88
CA ILE A 733 10.49 -50.27 21.80
C ILE A 733 12.00 -50.53 21.89
N SER A 734 12.60 -50.45 23.07
CA SER A 734 14.02 -50.77 23.27
C SER A 734 14.35 -52.20 22.85
N ASP A 735 13.56 -53.19 23.29
CA ASP A 735 13.74 -54.61 22.95
C ASP A 735 13.58 -54.86 21.44
N TYR A 736 12.69 -54.12 20.77
CA TYR A 736 12.56 -54.17 19.31
C TYR A 736 13.75 -53.51 18.60
N VAL A 737 14.23 -52.35 19.07
CA VAL A 737 15.41 -51.66 18.52
C VAL A 737 16.67 -52.52 18.64
N GLU A 738 16.83 -53.26 19.74
CA GLU A 738 17.97 -54.19 19.90
C GLU A 738 17.94 -55.34 18.86
N ARG A 739 16.75 -55.80 18.47
CA ARG A 739 16.53 -56.80 17.41
C ARG A 739 16.81 -56.25 16.00
N LEU A 740 16.76 -54.93 15.81
CA LEU A 740 17.09 -54.30 14.52
C LEU A 740 18.59 -54.32 14.24
N ARG A 741 18.94 -54.42 12.95
CA ARG A 741 20.34 -54.28 12.50
C ARG A 741 20.86 -52.88 12.88
N PRO A 742 22.17 -52.70 13.14
CA PRO A 742 22.72 -51.40 13.52
C PRO A 742 22.36 -50.24 12.56
N ASP A 743 22.26 -50.50 11.26
CA ASP A 743 21.87 -49.56 10.21
C ASP A 743 20.35 -49.25 10.13
N GLU A 744 19.54 -50.00 10.89
CA GLU A 744 18.09 -49.87 11.01
C GLU A 744 17.67 -49.23 12.35
N ARG A 745 18.60 -49.01 13.28
CA ARG A 745 18.30 -48.41 14.60
C ARG A 745 18.03 -46.90 14.54
N ASP A 746 18.22 -46.27 13.38
CA ASP A 746 17.87 -44.87 13.17
C ASP A 746 16.35 -44.72 13.00
N HIS A 747 15.68 -44.29 14.07
CA HIS A 747 14.22 -44.15 14.11
C HIS A 747 13.70 -43.14 13.10
N GLU A 748 14.39 -42.02 12.87
CA GLU A 748 13.80 -40.88 12.18
C GLU A 748 13.39 -41.23 10.74
N SER A 749 14.17 -42.06 10.05
CA SER A 749 13.89 -42.50 8.67
C SER A 749 13.32 -43.92 8.57
N ASN A 750 13.38 -44.75 9.61
CA ASN A 750 12.99 -46.15 9.53
C ASN A 750 11.47 -46.35 9.64
N VAL A 751 10.86 -46.80 8.53
CA VAL A 751 9.41 -46.99 8.43
C VAL A 751 8.90 -48.11 9.34
N ARG A 752 9.66 -49.20 9.48
CA ARG A 752 9.26 -50.34 10.31
C ARG A 752 9.29 -49.98 11.80
N LEU A 753 10.34 -49.28 12.23
CA LEU A 753 10.44 -48.81 13.61
C LEU A 753 9.35 -47.79 13.92
N TYR A 754 9.07 -46.84 13.01
CA TYR A 754 7.95 -45.91 13.13
C TYR A 754 6.59 -46.63 13.28
N ILE A 755 6.30 -47.61 12.43
CA ILE A 755 5.07 -48.40 12.51
C ILE A 755 4.95 -49.08 13.88
N TYR A 756 6.04 -49.70 14.35
CA TYR A 756 6.05 -50.40 15.63
C TYR A 756 5.82 -49.44 16.80
N GLU A 757 6.54 -48.31 16.86
CA GLU A 757 6.36 -47.28 17.90
C GLU A 757 4.94 -46.69 17.88
N SER A 758 4.41 -46.41 16.68
CA SER A 758 3.07 -45.88 16.51
C SER A 758 2.00 -46.87 17.01
N LEU A 759 2.17 -48.16 16.71
CA LEU A 759 1.30 -49.23 17.20
C LEU A 759 1.36 -49.36 18.73
N GLN A 760 2.55 -49.40 19.32
CA GLN A 760 2.72 -49.49 20.77
C GLN A 760 2.09 -48.27 21.47
N LYS A 761 2.32 -47.07 20.95
CA LYS A 761 1.87 -45.82 21.59
C LYS A 761 0.39 -45.50 21.39
N TYR A 762 -0.17 -45.76 20.21
CA TYR A 762 -1.51 -45.28 19.82
C TYR A 762 -2.49 -46.40 19.44
N GLY A 763 -2.04 -47.65 19.46
CA GLY A 763 -2.80 -48.82 19.02
C GLY A 763 -3.14 -48.84 17.53
N ALA A 764 -2.52 -47.95 16.74
CA ALA A 764 -2.68 -47.84 15.29
C ALA A 764 -1.53 -47.03 14.71
N VAL A 765 -1.28 -47.16 13.41
CA VAL A 765 -0.33 -46.27 12.73
C VAL A 765 -1.03 -44.94 12.44
N VAL A 766 -0.53 -43.89 13.06
CA VAL A 766 -0.99 -42.49 12.92
C VAL A 766 0.15 -41.60 12.42
N PHE A 767 -0.16 -40.40 11.95
CA PHE A 767 0.82 -39.47 11.37
C PHE A 767 0.65 -38.05 11.91
N GLU A 768 1.76 -37.31 11.98
CA GLU A 768 1.73 -35.87 12.20
C GLU A 768 1.33 -35.13 10.91
N ASN A 769 0.67 -33.99 11.04
CA ASN A 769 0.25 -33.18 9.88
C ASN A 769 1.32 -32.15 9.47
N ASP A 770 2.55 -32.63 9.30
CA ASP A 770 3.71 -31.80 8.93
C ASP A 770 4.48 -32.43 7.75
N VAL A 771 5.62 -31.83 7.36
CA VAL A 771 6.39 -32.33 6.21
C VAL A 771 6.98 -33.73 6.46
N ASN A 772 7.49 -34.02 7.66
CA ASN A 772 8.07 -35.34 7.95
C ASN A 772 6.98 -36.40 8.09
N GLY A 773 5.85 -36.06 8.69
CA GLY A 773 4.65 -36.90 8.71
C GLY A 773 4.13 -37.21 7.30
N TYR A 774 4.16 -36.25 6.37
CA TYR A 774 3.83 -36.48 4.96
C TYR A 774 4.79 -37.45 4.28
N LEU A 775 6.10 -37.27 4.45
CA LEU A 775 7.12 -38.15 3.86
C LEU A 775 7.05 -39.57 4.45
N MET A 776 6.83 -39.69 5.76
CA MET A 776 6.63 -40.97 6.44
C MET A 776 5.33 -41.65 5.98
N TRP A 777 4.23 -40.90 5.87
CA TRP A 777 2.96 -41.40 5.34
C TRP A 777 3.14 -41.96 3.93
N ARG A 778 3.81 -41.22 3.03
CA ARG A 778 4.12 -41.71 1.68
C ARG A 778 4.96 -43.00 1.72
N ALA A 779 5.98 -43.05 2.57
CA ALA A 779 6.83 -44.23 2.72
C ALA A 779 6.07 -45.45 3.23
N VAL A 780 5.20 -45.28 4.22
CA VAL A 780 4.31 -46.35 4.73
C VAL A 780 3.35 -46.82 3.63
N MET A 781 2.64 -45.89 2.98
CA MET A 781 1.65 -46.24 1.95
C MET A 781 2.27 -46.92 0.72
N GLU A 782 3.50 -46.54 0.36
CA GLU A 782 4.26 -47.16 -0.73
C GLU A 782 5.13 -48.35 -0.29
N ARG A 783 5.07 -48.74 0.99
CA ARG A 783 5.81 -49.88 1.59
C ARG A 783 7.32 -49.80 1.38
N ARG A 784 7.89 -48.60 1.56
CA ARG A 784 9.33 -48.37 1.56
C ARG A 784 9.93 -48.76 2.91
N GLU A 785 11.21 -49.13 2.91
CA GLU A 785 11.94 -49.41 4.15
C GLU A 785 12.35 -48.12 4.88
N LYS A 786 12.65 -47.06 4.11
CA LYS A 786 13.06 -45.76 4.62
C LYS A 786 12.18 -44.64 4.07
N ALA A 787 11.91 -43.67 4.93
CA ALA A 787 11.30 -42.39 4.56
C ALA A 787 12.40 -41.36 4.26
N SER A 788 12.15 -40.49 3.30
CA SER A 788 12.92 -39.26 3.17
C SER A 788 12.62 -38.32 4.34
N LEU A 789 13.60 -37.53 4.75
CA LEU A 789 13.47 -36.62 5.88
C LEU A 789 13.70 -35.19 5.47
N ARG A 790 12.98 -34.27 6.11
CA ARG A 790 13.23 -32.85 6.06
C ARG A 790 13.91 -32.39 7.35
N ALA A 791 14.97 -31.62 7.19
CA ALA A 791 15.67 -30.99 8.30
C ALA A 791 15.90 -29.49 8.04
N THR A 792 15.93 -28.68 9.10
CA THR A 792 16.29 -27.27 8.98
C THR A 792 17.79 -27.17 8.72
N ARG A 793 18.22 -26.27 7.83
CA ARG A 793 19.64 -26.16 7.43
C ARG A 793 20.64 -25.99 8.57
N THR A 794 20.22 -25.47 9.73
CA THR A 794 21.07 -25.29 10.92
C THR A 794 21.17 -26.53 11.80
N SER A 795 20.30 -27.52 11.62
CA SER A 795 20.30 -28.76 12.40
C SER A 795 21.50 -29.66 12.07
N ALA A 796 21.92 -30.49 13.02
CA ALA A 796 22.97 -31.49 12.80
C ALA A 796 22.58 -32.50 11.71
N MET A 797 21.31 -32.90 11.67
CA MET A 797 20.76 -33.81 10.66
C MET A 797 20.93 -33.25 9.24
N ALA A 798 20.52 -32.01 8.99
CA ALA A 798 20.70 -31.37 7.69
C ALA A 798 22.18 -31.28 7.27
N LYS A 799 23.08 -31.06 8.24
CA LYS A 799 24.52 -31.03 7.99
C LYS A 799 25.05 -32.41 7.59
N GLY A 800 24.51 -33.47 8.19
CA GLY A 800 24.80 -34.86 7.82
C GLY A 800 24.36 -35.20 6.40
N PHE A 801 23.22 -34.69 5.94
CA PHE A 801 22.76 -34.90 4.56
C PHE A 801 23.76 -34.42 3.49
N ARG A 802 24.58 -33.41 3.79
CA ARG A 802 25.60 -32.90 2.86
C ARG A 802 26.71 -33.91 2.56
N ALA A 803 26.90 -34.91 3.41
CA ALA A 803 27.90 -35.95 3.19
C ALA A 803 27.57 -36.86 1.99
N ASP A 804 26.29 -36.93 1.61
CA ASP A 804 25.82 -37.61 0.41
C ASP A 804 24.96 -36.65 -0.43
N PRO A 805 25.60 -35.85 -1.31
CA PRO A 805 24.88 -34.95 -2.20
C PRO A 805 23.79 -35.64 -3.03
N SER A 806 24.01 -36.88 -3.47
CA SER A 806 23.06 -37.61 -4.31
C SER A 806 21.73 -37.91 -3.60
N ALA A 807 21.76 -37.96 -2.27
CA ALA A 807 20.60 -38.13 -1.40
C ALA A 807 20.07 -36.80 -0.84
N LEU A 808 20.42 -35.64 -1.41
CA LEU A 808 19.99 -34.33 -0.91
C LEU A 808 19.26 -33.50 -1.99
N MET A 809 18.17 -32.86 -1.55
CA MET A 809 17.45 -31.81 -2.25
C MET A 809 17.43 -30.52 -1.41
N ILE A 810 17.73 -29.39 -2.03
CA ILE A 810 17.76 -28.08 -1.42
C ILE A 810 16.73 -27.19 -2.11
N LEU A 811 15.70 -26.78 -1.37
CA LEU A 811 14.71 -25.82 -1.84
C LEU A 811 15.23 -24.39 -1.66
N VAL A 812 15.23 -23.60 -2.73
CA VAL A 812 15.76 -22.23 -2.77
C VAL A 812 14.81 -21.26 -3.48
N THR A 813 15.16 -19.98 -3.54
CA THR A 813 14.44 -18.95 -4.32
C THR A 813 15.33 -18.33 -5.40
N GLY A 814 14.70 -17.70 -6.40
CA GLY A 814 15.37 -16.97 -7.49
C GLY A 814 15.07 -17.59 -8.85
N THR A 815 13.88 -17.37 -9.40
CA THR A 815 13.47 -17.97 -10.68
C THR A 815 13.56 -17.03 -11.86
N GLN A 816 13.47 -15.71 -11.65
CA GLN A 816 13.29 -14.68 -12.68
C GLN A 816 14.56 -13.87 -12.96
N GLY A 817 15.49 -13.77 -12.00
CA GLY A 817 16.75 -13.05 -12.20
C GLY A 817 16.62 -11.53 -12.33
N ASN A 818 15.42 -10.98 -12.10
CA ASN A 818 15.15 -9.55 -12.15
C ASN A 818 15.66 -8.82 -10.89
N SER A 819 15.51 -7.50 -10.88
CA SER A 819 15.94 -6.63 -9.76
C SER A 819 15.31 -7.00 -8.42
N GLU A 820 14.06 -7.44 -8.44
CA GLU A 820 13.26 -7.85 -7.30
C GLU A 820 13.86 -9.09 -6.63
N GLU A 821 14.44 -9.99 -7.43
CA GLU A 821 15.12 -11.18 -6.96
C GLU A 821 16.63 -10.99 -6.72
N LYS A 822 17.14 -9.75 -6.70
CA LYS A 822 18.57 -9.50 -6.45
C LYS A 822 19.09 -10.11 -5.14
N GLN A 823 18.19 -10.27 -4.15
CA GLN A 823 18.49 -10.87 -2.85
C GLN A 823 18.02 -12.33 -2.72
N SER A 824 17.55 -12.95 -3.81
CA SER A 824 17.18 -14.38 -3.86
C SER A 824 18.40 -15.29 -3.67
N THR A 825 18.18 -16.53 -3.28
CA THR A 825 19.27 -17.47 -3.02
C THR A 825 20.11 -17.75 -4.28
N LEU A 826 19.49 -17.91 -5.44
CA LEU A 826 20.21 -18.13 -6.71
C LEU A 826 20.97 -16.88 -7.18
N GLN A 827 20.40 -15.67 -7.06
CA GLN A 827 21.15 -14.47 -7.43
C GLN A 827 22.34 -14.20 -6.50
N LYS A 828 22.19 -14.52 -5.21
CA LYS A 828 23.32 -14.49 -4.26
C LYS A 828 24.39 -15.53 -4.57
N LEU A 829 23.97 -16.68 -5.11
CA LEU A 829 24.88 -17.76 -5.51
C LEU A 829 25.73 -17.32 -6.69
N ILE A 830 25.15 -16.67 -7.70
CA ILE A 830 25.92 -16.08 -8.82
C ILE A 830 27.05 -15.17 -8.31
N ASN A 831 26.77 -14.40 -7.26
CA ASN A 831 27.67 -13.39 -6.72
C ASN A 831 28.57 -13.88 -5.56
N PHE A 832 28.63 -15.19 -5.29
CA PHE A 832 29.51 -15.80 -4.28
C PHE A 832 29.27 -15.35 -2.81
N TYR A 833 28.06 -14.92 -2.47
CA TYR A 833 27.70 -14.56 -1.10
C TYR A 833 26.42 -15.25 -0.60
N SER A 834 26.02 -16.35 -1.25
CA SER A 834 24.90 -17.16 -0.80
C SER A 834 25.21 -17.87 0.52
N LEU A 835 24.17 -18.29 1.24
CA LEU A 835 24.34 -19.24 2.34
C LEU A 835 24.90 -20.58 1.86
N LEU A 836 24.74 -20.91 0.58
CA LEU A 836 25.34 -22.08 -0.07
C LEU A 836 26.86 -21.93 -0.32
N ASP A 837 27.41 -20.72 -0.18
CA ASP A 837 28.85 -20.43 -0.24
C ASP A 837 29.50 -20.36 1.15
N ALA A 838 28.69 -20.01 2.14
CA ALA A 838 29.16 -19.67 3.47
C ALA A 838 29.54 -20.92 4.27
N ASP A 839 30.79 -20.96 4.72
CA ASP A 839 31.29 -21.97 5.65
C ASP A 839 30.69 -21.75 7.04
N GLU A 840 30.29 -22.84 7.69
CA GLU A 840 29.65 -22.78 9.02
C GLU A 840 30.61 -22.31 10.12
N SER A 841 31.92 -22.52 9.94
CA SER A 841 32.96 -22.01 10.84
C SER A 841 33.08 -20.48 10.78
N VAL A 842 32.70 -19.87 9.66
CA VAL A 842 32.74 -18.41 9.44
C VAL A 842 31.39 -17.78 9.75
N ARG A 843 30.31 -18.47 9.36
CA ARG A 843 28.94 -18.04 9.58
C ARG A 843 28.14 -19.24 10.07
N PRO A 844 27.70 -19.31 11.34
CA PRO A 844 27.01 -20.48 11.90
C PRO A 844 25.75 -20.93 11.13
N THR A 845 25.17 -20.02 10.34
CA THR A 845 24.01 -20.28 9.47
C THR A 845 24.38 -20.72 8.05
N GLY A 846 25.66 -20.84 7.72
CA GLY A 846 26.16 -21.28 6.42
C GLY A 846 25.79 -22.73 6.13
N PHE A 847 25.54 -23.03 4.86
CA PHE A 847 25.22 -24.36 4.35
C PHE A 847 26.03 -24.62 3.08
N LYS A 848 27.35 -24.52 3.20
CA LYS A 848 28.28 -24.70 2.08
C LYS A 848 28.10 -26.06 1.40
N ILE A 849 28.04 -26.04 0.07
CA ILE A 849 27.96 -27.21 -0.82
C ILE A 849 29.02 -27.13 -1.92
N ASP A 850 29.39 -28.28 -2.49
CA ASP A 850 30.22 -28.35 -3.69
C ASP A 850 29.33 -28.41 -4.94
N LEU A 851 29.27 -27.33 -5.71
CA LEU A 851 28.33 -27.21 -6.83
C LEU A 851 28.56 -28.21 -7.97
N ASP A 852 29.76 -28.78 -8.13
CA ASP A 852 29.99 -29.81 -9.15
C ASP A 852 29.24 -31.12 -8.87
N GLN A 853 28.78 -31.29 -7.63
CA GLN A 853 27.96 -32.41 -7.19
C GLN A 853 26.46 -32.14 -7.27
N TYR A 854 26.01 -30.99 -7.81
CA TYR A 854 24.60 -30.60 -7.84
C TYR A 854 24.13 -30.21 -9.25
N VAL A 855 22.82 -30.37 -9.48
CA VAL A 855 22.08 -29.78 -10.59
C VAL A 855 21.10 -28.74 -10.05
N ALA A 856 20.99 -27.58 -10.70
CA ALA A 856 19.97 -26.59 -10.38
C ALA A 856 18.75 -26.79 -11.26
N VAL A 857 17.55 -26.80 -10.68
CA VAL A 857 16.28 -26.92 -11.38
C VAL A 857 15.46 -25.66 -11.11
N VAL A 858 15.39 -24.77 -12.09
CA VAL A 858 14.58 -23.54 -12.05
C VAL A 858 13.22 -23.89 -12.64
N THR A 859 12.21 -24.09 -11.77
CA THR A 859 10.94 -24.72 -12.17
C THR A 859 9.97 -23.78 -12.85
N GLN A 860 10.17 -22.46 -12.76
CA GLN A 860 9.27 -21.48 -13.36
C GLN A 860 9.86 -20.91 -14.66
N PRO A 861 9.08 -20.85 -15.75
CA PRO A 861 9.48 -20.09 -16.93
C PRO A 861 9.54 -18.59 -16.58
N ALA A 862 10.21 -17.81 -17.43
CA ALA A 862 10.19 -16.36 -17.29
C ALA A 862 8.74 -15.86 -17.32
N ILE A 863 8.39 -15.02 -16.34
CA ILE A 863 7.22 -14.16 -16.41
C ILE A 863 7.44 -13.22 -17.59
N VAL A 864 6.38 -12.91 -18.33
CA VAL A 864 6.43 -11.99 -19.47
C VAL A 864 7.18 -10.70 -19.07
N GLY A 865 8.20 -10.32 -19.84
CA GLY A 865 9.07 -9.17 -19.55
C GLY A 865 10.37 -9.51 -18.81
N ASN A 866 10.48 -10.70 -18.21
CA ASN A 866 11.69 -11.16 -17.49
C ASN A 866 12.52 -12.17 -18.29
N GLU A 867 12.18 -12.46 -19.55
CA GLU A 867 12.84 -13.49 -20.37
C GLU A 867 14.36 -13.28 -20.45
N GLU A 868 14.80 -12.05 -20.70
CA GLU A 868 16.21 -11.72 -20.80
C GLU A 868 16.92 -11.80 -19.44
N SER A 869 16.26 -11.35 -18.36
CA SER A 869 16.80 -11.39 -17.00
C SER A 869 16.99 -12.82 -16.51
N GLN A 870 16.01 -13.69 -16.76
CA GLN A 870 16.09 -15.10 -16.39
C GLN A 870 17.17 -15.82 -17.20
N GLU A 871 17.21 -15.64 -18.53
CA GLU A 871 18.24 -16.25 -19.38
C GLU A 871 19.64 -15.80 -18.93
N ARG A 872 19.82 -14.51 -18.63
CA ARG A 872 21.09 -13.96 -18.13
C ARG A 872 21.50 -14.60 -16.81
N MET A 873 20.58 -14.69 -15.85
CA MET A 873 20.81 -15.35 -14.56
C MET A 873 21.25 -16.82 -14.74
N ILE A 874 20.56 -17.59 -15.60
CA ILE A 874 20.90 -18.99 -15.88
C ILE A 874 22.28 -19.09 -16.55
N GLN A 875 22.57 -18.24 -17.53
CA GLN A 875 23.87 -18.21 -18.21
C GLN A 875 25.00 -17.83 -17.25
N GLU A 876 24.76 -16.92 -16.30
CA GLU A 876 25.73 -16.56 -15.26
C GLU A 876 25.94 -17.70 -14.26
N LEU A 877 24.90 -18.44 -13.86
CA LEU A 877 25.07 -19.67 -13.07
C LEU A 877 25.95 -20.68 -13.80
N VAL A 878 25.69 -20.90 -15.09
CA VAL A 878 26.49 -21.83 -15.90
C VAL A 878 27.94 -21.36 -16.03
N ARG A 879 28.17 -20.08 -16.36
CA ARG A 879 29.52 -19.55 -16.64
C ARG A 879 30.34 -19.30 -15.39
N ALA A 880 29.76 -18.66 -14.38
CA ALA A 880 30.48 -18.25 -13.16
C ALA A 880 30.55 -19.38 -12.13
N ARG A 881 29.57 -20.28 -12.11
CA ARG A 881 29.46 -21.35 -11.10
C ARG A 881 29.67 -22.77 -11.67
N ASN A 882 29.83 -22.91 -12.98
CA ASN A 882 30.03 -24.19 -13.68
C ASN A 882 28.99 -25.27 -13.31
N ILE A 883 27.75 -24.88 -13.04
CA ILE A 883 26.67 -25.81 -12.67
C ILE A 883 25.85 -26.21 -13.89
N THR A 884 25.28 -27.42 -13.88
CA THR A 884 24.23 -27.83 -14.83
C THR A 884 22.90 -27.22 -14.37
N VAL A 885 22.17 -26.57 -15.27
CA VAL A 885 20.88 -25.95 -14.96
C VAL A 885 19.79 -26.55 -15.84
N VAL A 886 18.67 -26.96 -15.24
CA VAL A 886 17.43 -27.28 -15.94
C VAL A 886 16.46 -26.13 -15.68
N GLY A 887 16.22 -25.30 -16.69
CA GLY A 887 15.29 -24.17 -16.58
C GLY A 887 14.00 -24.45 -17.33
N ALA A 888 12.86 -24.19 -16.69
CA ALA A 888 11.57 -24.22 -17.37
C ALA A 888 11.55 -23.21 -18.51
N TYR A 889 10.92 -23.58 -19.62
CA TYR A 889 10.92 -22.79 -20.83
C TYR A 889 9.57 -22.99 -21.54
N VAL A 890 8.71 -21.96 -21.53
CA VAL A 890 7.34 -22.05 -22.06
C VAL A 890 6.63 -23.28 -21.44
N ASN A 891 6.07 -24.20 -22.24
CA ASN A 891 5.45 -25.46 -21.78
C ASN A 891 6.43 -26.65 -21.78
N GLY A 892 7.73 -26.37 -21.69
CA GLY A 892 8.81 -27.35 -21.70
C GLY A 892 9.95 -26.94 -20.77
N PHE A 893 11.17 -27.34 -21.12
CA PHE A 893 12.38 -26.96 -20.37
C PHE A 893 13.62 -26.98 -21.24
N LYS A 894 14.68 -26.31 -20.76
CA LYS A 894 16.00 -26.27 -21.37
C LYS A 894 17.05 -26.71 -20.37
N ILE A 895 17.94 -27.60 -20.80
CA ILE A 895 19.07 -28.12 -20.03
C ILE A 895 20.33 -27.41 -20.51
N TYR A 896 20.89 -26.59 -19.65
CA TYR A 896 22.12 -25.82 -19.87
C TYR A 896 23.30 -26.57 -19.27
N ASN A 897 24.41 -26.60 -20.00
CA ASN A 897 25.64 -27.28 -19.58
C ASN A 897 25.37 -28.71 -19.08
N PRO A 898 24.84 -29.62 -19.93
CA PRO A 898 24.51 -31.00 -19.53
C PRO A 898 25.76 -31.84 -19.16
N LYS A 899 26.98 -31.31 -19.36
CA LYS A 899 28.27 -31.96 -19.11
C LYS A 899 28.28 -33.41 -19.64
N GLU A 900 28.72 -34.36 -18.83
CA GLU A 900 28.79 -35.79 -19.15
C GLU A 900 27.43 -36.46 -19.40
N TYR A 901 26.30 -35.84 -19.02
CA TYR A 901 24.97 -36.43 -19.16
C TYR A 901 24.34 -36.25 -20.54
N ARG A 902 24.95 -35.45 -21.43
CA ARG A 902 24.35 -35.05 -22.72
C ARG A 902 23.88 -36.23 -23.56
N GLU A 903 24.74 -37.22 -23.79
CA GLU A 903 24.42 -38.38 -24.64
C GLU A 903 23.33 -39.26 -24.02
N LYS A 904 23.40 -39.48 -22.70
CA LYS A 904 22.39 -40.23 -21.95
C LYS A 904 21.01 -39.58 -22.06
N ILE A 905 20.95 -38.26 -21.87
CA ILE A 905 19.70 -37.49 -21.94
C ILE A 905 19.12 -37.56 -23.36
N ILE A 906 19.94 -37.29 -24.39
CA ILE A 906 19.50 -37.35 -25.79
C ILE A 906 18.96 -38.74 -26.13
N SER A 907 19.67 -39.80 -25.74
CA SER A 907 19.23 -41.17 -25.97
C SER A 907 17.88 -41.47 -25.31
N ASP A 908 17.67 -41.03 -24.06
CA ASP A 908 16.40 -41.23 -23.35
C ASP A 908 15.26 -40.41 -23.98
N LEU A 909 15.53 -39.16 -24.38
CA LEU A 909 14.55 -38.33 -25.09
C LEU A 909 14.12 -38.97 -26.42
N THR A 910 15.07 -39.45 -27.23
CA THR A 910 14.77 -40.19 -28.47
C THR A 910 13.94 -41.44 -28.17
N LYS A 911 14.31 -42.23 -27.15
CA LYS A 911 13.60 -43.44 -26.76
C LYS A 911 12.15 -43.16 -26.32
N ARG A 912 11.91 -42.04 -25.64
CA ARG A 912 10.58 -41.60 -25.20
C ARG A 912 9.76 -40.94 -26.30
N GLY A 913 10.37 -40.63 -27.44
CA GLY A 913 9.73 -39.87 -28.51
C GLY A 913 9.48 -38.40 -28.16
N TRP A 914 10.22 -37.85 -27.19
CA TRP A 914 10.07 -36.45 -26.78
C TRP A 914 10.71 -35.54 -27.83
N ARG A 915 10.04 -34.45 -28.17
CA ARG A 915 10.57 -33.47 -29.13
C ARG A 915 11.64 -32.62 -28.47
N TYR A 916 12.83 -32.57 -29.07
CA TYR A 916 13.93 -31.73 -28.59
C TYR A 916 14.79 -31.16 -29.73
N ASP A 917 15.49 -30.07 -29.46
CA ASP A 917 16.59 -29.54 -30.26
C ASP A 917 17.82 -29.25 -29.39
N VAL A 918 18.98 -29.12 -30.04
CA VAL A 918 20.24 -28.81 -29.36
C VAL A 918 20.81 -27.54 -29.95
N ASP A 919 21.01 -26.53 -29.10
CA ASP A 919 21.51 -25.23 -29.54
C ASP A 919 23.02 -25.25 -29.82
N ALA A 920 23.54 -24.16 -30.40
CA ALA A 920 24.96 -24.02 -30.76
C ALA A 920 25.91 -24.12 -29.55
N HIS A 921 25.41 -23.95 -28.33
CA HIS A 921 26.16 -24.07 -27.09
C HIS A 921 26.05 -25.47 -26.47
N GLY A 922 25.35 -26.40 -27.13
CA GLY A 922 25.15 -27.77 -26.67
C GLY A 922 24.04 -27.92 -25.62
N SER A 923 23.25 -26.88 -25.37
CA SER A 923 22.08 -26.93 -24.48
C SER A 923 20.95 -27.70 -25.17
N ILE A 924 20.21 -28.50 -24.40
CA ILE A 924 19.11 -29.32 -24.93
C ILE A 924 17.78 -28.65 -24.57
N ARG A 925 16.96 -28.31 -25.55
CA ARG A 925 15.62 -27.77 -25.34
C ARG A 925 14.57 -28.83 -25.64
N VAL A 926 13.66 -29.04 -24.71
CA VAL A 926 12.58 -30.04 -24.76
C VAL A 926 11.24 -29.30 -24.80
N TYR A 927 10.35 -29.73 -25.69
CA TYR A 927 9.05 -29.09 -25.93
C TYR A 927 7.90 -29.91 -25.35
N ASP A 928 6.80 -29.24 -24.98
CA ASP A 928 5.51 -29.85 -24.61
C ASP A 928 5.57 -30.84 -23.42
N HIS A 929 6.61 -30.73 -22.60
CA HIS A 929 6.83 -31.53 -21.40
C HIS A 929 7.17 -30.60 -20.23
N PRO A 930 6.16 -30.05 -19.55
CA PRO A 930 6.36 -28.99 -18.57
C PRO A 930 6.98 -29.50 -17.27
N ILE A 931 7.89 -28.71 -16.72
CA ILE A 931 8.40 -28.87 -15.34
C ILE A 931 7.84 -27.81 -14.39
N HIS A 932 6.84 -27.04 -14.83
CA HIS A 932 6.21 -25.95 -14.09
C HIS A 932 4.72 -26.21 -13.89
N VAL A 933 4.21 -25.95 -12.68
CA VAL A 933 2.77 -25.84 -12.46
C VAL A 933 2.34 -24.38 -12.67
N HIS A 934 1.66 -24.10 -13.78
CA HIS A 934 1.09 -22.79 -14.06
C HIS A 934 0.03 -22.43 -13.00
N GLY A 935 0.04 -21.18 -12.54
CA GLY A 935 -1.02 -20.66 -11.67
C GLY A 935 -2.30 -20.32 -12.41
N HIS A 936 -2.20 -20.00 -13.70
CA HIS A 936 -3.29 -19.43 -14.50
C HIS A 936 -3.68 -20.37 -15.63
N GLY A 937 -4.98 -20.40 -15.96
CA GLY A 937 -5.56 -21.28 -16.97
C GLY A 937 -5.27 -20.84 -18.40
N PHE A 938 -5.11 -21.82 -19.28
CA PHE A 938 -4.98 -21.57 -20.72
C PHE A 938 -6.37 -21.33 -21.36
N LYS A 939 -6.42 -21.02 -22.66
CA LYS A 939 -7.67 -20.68 -23.35
C LYS A 939 -8.82 -21.66 -23.10
N ARG A 940 -8.58 -22.99 -23.08
CA ARG A 940 -9.65 -23.99 -22.83
C ARG A 940 -10.05 -24.07 -21.37
N ASP A 941 -9.13 -23.85 -20.43
CA ASP A 941 -9.44 -23.83 -19.00
C ASP A 941 -10.38 -22.66 -18.68
N LEU A 942 -10.10 -21.49 -19.25
CA LEU A 942 -10.93 -20.31 -19.08
C LEU A 942 -12.35 -20.51 -19.61
N VAL A 943 -12.51 -21.09 -20.81
CA VAL A 943 -13.83 -21.41 -21.38
C VAL A 943 -14.58 -22.40 -20.48
N LYS A 944 -13.88 -23.43 -19.96
CA LYS A 944 -14.46 -24.39 -19.03
C LYS A 944 -14.90 -23.69 -17.73
N MET A 945 -14.06 -22.84 -17.16
CA MET A 945 -14.36 -22.09 -15.95
C MET A 945 -15.56 -21.16 -16.13
N ALA A 946 -15.63 -20.44 -17.25
CA ALA A 946 -16.77 -19.60 -17.58
C ALA A 946 -18.08 -20.40 -17.74
N ARG A 947 -18.03 -21.65 -18.23
CA ARG A 947 -19.21 -22.53 -18.29
C ARG A 947 -19.60 -23.09 -16.92
N ASP A 948 -18.62 -23.41 -16.09
CA ASP A 948 -18.84 -24.00 -14.76
C ASP A 948 -19.35 -22.95 -13.74
N ILE A 949 -19.20 -21.65 -14.02
CA ILE A 949 -19.67 -20.53 -13.19
C ILE A 949 -20.91 -19.91 -13.85
N PRO A 950 -22.13 -20.16 -13.31
CA PRO A 950 -23.35 -19.54 -13.82
C PRO A 950 -23.29 -18.02 -13.62
N ALA A 951 -23.10 -17.27 -14.71
CA ALA A 951 -23.05 -15.82 -14.68
C ALA A 951 -23.82 -15.17 -15.85
N THR A 952 -24.36 -13.97 -15.59
CA THR A 952 -25.04 -13.18 -16.64
C THR A 952 -24.03 -12.51 -17.57
N LEU A 953 -22.88 -12.08 -17.05
CA LEU A 953 -21.78 -11.47 -17.78
C LEU A 953 -20.42 -12.04 -17.33
N HIS A 954 -19.56 -12.30 -18.30
CA HIS A 954 -18.17 -12.69 -18.12
C HIS A 954 -17.27 -11.52 -18.54
N GLU A 955 -16.53 -10.97 -17.59
CA GLU A 955 -15.60 -9.85 -17.80
C GLU A 955 -14.17 -10.28 -17.45
N ALA A 956 -13.17 -9.53 -17.92
CA ALA A 956 -11.76 -9.83 -17.68
C ALA A 956 -11.20 -9.00 -16.52
N HIS A 957 -10.29 -9.61 -15.76
CA HIS A 957 -9.39 -8.99 -14.79
C HIS A 957 -8.02 -9.68 -14.87
N HIS A 958 -7.04 -9.24 -14.09
CA HIS A 958 -5.68 -9.76 -14.11
C HIS A 958 -5.07 -9.78 -15.52
N ILE A 959 -5.08 -8.62 -16.18
CA ILE A 959 -4.85 -8.50 -17.62
C ILE A 959 -3.38 -8.11 -17.89
N PRO A 960 -2.55 -8.99 -18.45
CA PRO A 960 -1.13 -8.71 -18.63
C PRO A 960 -0.84 -7.85 -19.88
N SER A 961 -1.75 -7.82 -20.86
CA SER A 961 -1.54 -7.12 -22.12
C SER A 961 -2.82 -6.80 -22.89
N TYR A 962 -2.71 -5.92 -23.90
CA TYR A 962 -3.79 -5.65 -24.87
C TYR A 962 -4.26 -6.95 -25.54
N ASP A 963 -3.30 -7.76 -26.00
CA ASP A 963 -3.57 -9.00 -26.73
C ASP A 963 -4.35 -10.01 -25.88
N ALA A 964 -4.05 -10.12 -24.58
CA ALA A 964 -4.77 -11.02 -23.68
C ALA A 964 -6.27 -10.67 -23.60
N TYR A 965 -6.62 -9.38 -23.51
CA TYR A 965 -8.02 -8.95 -23.50
C TYR A 965 -8.71 -9.15 -24.85
N ASP A 966 -8.04 -8.88 -25.96
CA ASP A 966 -8.62 -9.10 -27.28
C ASP A 966 -8.88 -10.59 -27.54
N ILE A 967 -7.96 -11.47 -27.13
CA ILE A 967 -8.15 -12.93 -27.16
C ILE A 967 -9.30 -13.34 -26.24
N PHE A 968 -9.44 -12.75 -25.05
CA PHE A 968 -10.55 -13.00 -24.14
C PHE A 968 -11.89 -12.70 -24.81
N ARG A 969 -12.04 -11.49 -25.35
CA ARG A 969 -13.26 -11.05 -26.01
C ARG A 969 -13.63 -11.97 -27.17
N ALA A 970 -12.66 -12.29 -28.03
CA ALA A 970 -12.86 -13.22 -29.13
C ALA A 970 -13.27 -14.61 -28.63
N THR A 971 -12.60 -15.12 -27.60
CA THR A 971 -12.87 -16.43 -27.00
C THR A 971 -14.27 -16.52 -26.39
N MET A 972 -14.73 -15.48 -25.70
CA MET A 972 -16.08 -15.44 -25.13
C MET A 972 -17.14 -15.42 -26.24
N ALA A 973 -16.95 -14.58 -27.27
CA ALA A 973 -17.84 -14.53 -28.43
C ALA A 973 -17.91 -15.86 -29.21
N GLU A 974 -16.75 -16.47 -29.49
CA GLU A 974 -16.62 -17.79 -30.17
C GLU A 974 -17.39 -18.90 -29.44
N ASN A 975 -17.54 -18.80 -28.12
CA ASN A 975 -18.17 -19.82 -27.28
C ASN A 975 -19.58 -19.48 -26.82
N ASN A 976 -20.19 -18.41 -27.36
CA ASN A 976 -21.50 -17.89 -26.97
C ASN A 976 -21.61 -17.55 -25.47
N LEU A 977 -20.50 -17.10 -24.87
CA LEU A 977 -20.46 -16.66 -23.48
C LEU A 977 -20.70 -15.14 -23.43
N PRO A 978 -21.72 -14.65 -22.71
CA PRO A 978 -22.05 -13.23 -22.70
C PRO A 978 -20.96 -12.39 -22.05
N HIS A 979 -20.46 -11.36 -22.75
CA HIS A 979 -19.59 -10.32 -22.20
C HIS A 979 -20.13 -8.93 -22.58
N SER A 980 -19.74 -7.88 -21.85
CA SER A 980 -20.17 -6.50 -22.10
C SER A 980 -19.52 -5.89 -23.34
N GLY A 981 -18.28 -6.31 -23.65
CA GLY A 981 -17.45 -5.68 -24.67
C GLY A 981 -16.86 -4.34 -24.23
N ILE A 982 -17.17 -3.90 -23.01
CA ILE A 982 -16.60 -2.72 -22.40
C ILE A 982 -15.17 -3.04 -22.02
N ARG A 983 -14.23 -2.30 -22.60
CA ARG A 983 -12.83 -2.45 -22.28
C ARG A 983 -12.58 -2.11 -20.80
N PRO A 984 -12.02 -3.03 -19.99
CA PRO A 984 -11.66 -2.76 -18.60
C PRO A 984 -10.50 -1.77 -18.54
N ASP A 985 -10.35 -1.02 -17.45
CA ASP A 985 -9.16 -0.22 -17.17
C ASP A 985 -9.07 -0.04 -15.65
N ASP A 986 -7.89 0.23 -15.14
CA ASP A 986 -7.76 0.61 -13.73
C ASP A 986 -8.45 1.95 -13.50
N PHE A 987 -9.04 2.10 -12.31
CA PHE A 987 -9.81 3.26 -11.87
C PHE A 987 -11.09 3.50 -12.68
N LYS A 988 -11.56 2.49 -13.41
CA LYS A 988 -12.86 2.48 -14.10
C LYS A 988 -13.92 1.84 -13.22
N PHE A 989 -15.01 2.57 -12.95
CA PHE A 989 -16.11 2.09 -12.12
C PHE A 989 -17.36 1.80 -12.94
N MET A 990 -17.88 0.60 -12.71
CA MET A 990 -19.03 0.03 -13.37
C MET A 990 -20.20 -0.04 -12.39
N LYS A 991 -21.35 0.52 -12.76
CA LYS A 991 -22.61 0.31 -12.04
C LYS A 991 -23.16 -1.07 -12.40
N ILE A 992 -23.59 -1.79 -11.37
CA ILE A 992 -24.27 -3.09 -11.46
C ILE A 992 -25.73 -2.91 -11.06
N ASP A 993 -26.65 -3.22 -11.97
CA ASP A 993 -28.09 -3.12 -11.73
C ASP A 993 -28.86 -4.25 -12.43
N ALA A 994 -28.98 -5.38 -11.75
CA ALA A 994 -29.66 -6.56 -12.25
C ALA A 994 -31.16 -6.38 -12.51
N ALA A 995 -31.77 -5.28 -12.05
CA ALA A 995 -33.17 -4.96 -12.30
C ALA A 995 -33.37 -4.05 -13.53
N ALA A 996 -32.28 -3.51 -14.11
CA ALA A 996 -32.39 -2.65 -15.28
C ALA A 996 -32.95 -3.43 -16.50
N SER A 997 -33.74 -2.73 -17.32
CA SER A 997 -34.50 -3.32 -18.43
C SER A 997 -33.64 -3.60 -19.67
N THR A 998 -32.50 -2.92 -19.79
CA THR A 998 -31.56 -3.10 -20.89
C THR A 998 -30.21 -3.62 -20.39
N ARG A 999 -29.54 -4.40 -21.23
CA ARG A 999 -28.23 -5.00 -20.90
C ARG A 999 -27.13 -3.93 -20.69
N ASP A 1000 -27.22 -2.81 -21.39
CA ASP A 1000 -26.26 -1.71 -21.28
C ASP A 1000 -26.42 -0.91 -19.99
N GLU A 1001 -27.64 -0.83 -19.43
CA GLU A 1001 -27.90 -0.20 -18.12
C GLU A 1001 -27.59 -1.14 -16.95
N GLN A 1002 -27.68 -2.44 -17.21
CA GLN A 1002 -27.38 -3.53 -16.30
C GLN A 1002 -25.90 -3.53 -15.85
N PHE A 1003 -24.97 -3.24 -16.78
CA PHE A 1003 -23.54 -3.08 -16.49
C PHE A 1003 -22.97 -1.89 -17.26
N LYS A 1004 -22.85 -0.74 -16.58
CA LYS A 1004 -22.54 0.55 -17.22
C LYS A 1004 -21.34 1.23 -16.60
N CYS A 1005 -20.42 1.74 -17.42
CA CYS A 1005 -19.38 2.64 -16.94
C CYS A 1005 -20.00 3.96 -16.46
N VAL A 1006 -19.80 4.31 -15.19
CA VAL A 1006 -20.35 5.53 -14.58
C VAL A 1006 -19.29 6.56 -14.21
N ALA A 1007 -18.04 6.13 -14.05
CA ALA A 1007 -16.92 7.02 -13.83
C ALA A 1007 -15.60 6.36 -14.26
N GLN A 1008 -14.69 7.15 -14.81
CA GLN A 1008 -13.27 6.86 -14.85
C GLN A 1008 -12.60 7.86 -13.90
N VAL A 1009 -11.98 7.38 -12.83
CA VAL A 1009 -11.34 8.23 -11.84
C VAL A 1009 -9.85 8.36 -12.15
N ASN A 1010 -9.22 9.42 -11.64
CA ASN A 1010 -7.79 9.65 -11.82
C ASN A 1010 -6.99 8.50 -11.19
N PRO A 1011 -6.16 7.78 -11.96
CA PRO A 1011 -5.33 6.73 -11.40
C PRO A 1011 -4.39 7.26 -10.33
N SER A 1012 -4.40 6.64 -9.14
CA SER A 1012 -3.55 7.05 -8.04
C SER A 1012 -2.86 5.87 -7.38
N TYR A 1013 -1.58 6.05 -7.06
CA TYR A 1013 -0.72 5.03 -6.49
C TYR A 1013 0.11 5.60 -5.34
N ILE A 1014 0.31 4.81 -4.30
CA ILE A 1014 1.27 5.07 -3.24
C ILE A 1014 2.59 4.37 -3.59
N LEU A 1015 3.55 5.17 -4.03
CA LEU A 1015 4.93 4.73 -4.24
C LEU A 1015 5.61 4.58 -2.89
N VAL A 1016 6.28 3.46 -2.69
CA VAL A 1016 6.97 3.16 -1.44
C VAL A 1016 8.47 3.02 -1.66
N ARG A 1017 9.23 3.58 -0.72
CA ARG A 1017 10.68 3.40 -0.66
C ARG A 1017 11.09 3.09 0.77
N ARG A 1018 11.83 1.99 0.93
CA ARG A 1018 12.35 1.47 2.18
C ARG A 1018 13.83 1.77 2.25
N LEU A 1019 14.19 2.63 3.18
CA LEU A 1019 15.56 2.98 3.48
C LEU A 1019 16.03 2.11 4.65
N LEU A 1020 16.78 1.05 4.33
CA LEU A 1020 17.40 0.17 5.31
C LEU A 1020 18.73 0.75 5.79
N LYS A 1021 19.04 0.56 7.08
CA LYS A 1021 20.41 0.82 7.57
C LYS A 1021 21.36 -0.22 6.98
N PHE A 1022 22.59 0.20 6.69
CA PHE A 1022 23.62 -0.71 6.18
C PHE A 1022 23.76 -1.95 7.08
N GLY A 1023 23.65 -3.14 6.49
CA GLY A 1023 23.73 -4.43 7.19
C GLY A 1023 22.43 -4.91 7.84
N GLN A 1024 21.33 -4.15 7.78
CA GLN A 1024 20.01 -4.60 8.23
C GLN A 1024 19.18 -5.12 7.06
N SER A 1025 18.50 -6.26 7.26
CA SER A 1025 17.56 -6.84 6.28
C SER A 1025 16.09 -6.57 6.62
N TYR A 1026 15.82 -5.97 7.79
CA TYR A 1026 14.49 -5.70 8.31
C TYR A 1026 14.44 -4.30 8.95
N GLY A 1027 13.23 -3.79 9.22
CA GLY A 1027 13.03 -2.42 9.71
C GLY A 1027 13.29 -1.33 8.66
N GLY A 1028 13.79 -0.18 9.09
CA GLY A 1028 14.15 0.96 8.23
C GLY A 1028 13.15 2.12 8.26
N ILE A 1029 13.45 3.16 7.47
CA ILE A 1029 12.53 4.28 7.23
C ILE A 1029 11.70 3.93 6.00
N VAL A 1030 10.39 4.16 6.06
CA VAL A 1030 9.52 4.01 4.89
C VAL A 1030 8.99 5.36 4.46
N GLU A 1031 9.33 5.72 3.24
CA GLU A 1031 8.89 6.92 2.54
C GLU A 1031 7.70 6.57 1.65
N TRP A 1032 6.63 7.36 1.76
CA TRP A 1032 5.45 7.26 0.91
C TRP A 1032 5.37 8.48 0.01
N MET A 1033 5.20 8.25 -1.29
CA MET A 1033 4.86 9.27 -2.26
C MET A 1033 3.57 8.89 -2.95
N ARG A 1034 2.52 9.70 -2.79
CA ARG A 1034 1.27 9.55 -3.53
C ARG A 1034 1.46 10.18 -4.90
N THR A 1035 1.19 9.44 -5.95
CA THR A 1035 1.26 9.89 -7.34
C THR A 1035 -0.09 9.67 -7.99
N THR A 1036 -0.66 10.74 -8.53
CA THR A 1036 -1.97 10.73 -9.20
C THR A 1036 -1.81 11.21 -10.64
N LEU A 1037 -2.27 10.40 -11.59
CA LEU A 1037 -2.37 10.73 -12.99
C LEU A 1037 -3.70 11.42 -13.25
N LEU A 1038 -3.66 12.71 -13.57
CA LEU A 1038 -4.81 13.50 -13.99
C LEU A 1038 -5.19 13.11 -15.42
N ARG A 1039 -6.25 12.32 -15.54
CA ARG A 1039 -6.91 12.09 -16.82
C ARG A 1039 -7.93 13.19 -17.05
N ARG A 1040 -7.95 13.69 -18.27
CA ARG A 1040 -9.00 14.57 -18.78
C ARG A 1040 -9.81 13.70 -19.72
N GLU A 1041 -11.12 13.57 -19.50
CA GLU A 1041 -11.99 12.76 -20.36
C GLU A 1041 -13.01 13.61 -21.11
N GLY A 1042 -13.34 14.81 -20.62
CA GLY A 1042 -14.34 15.69 -21.21
C GLY A 1042 -15.78 15.31 -20.86
N GLY A 1043 -16.65 16.31 -20.74
CA GLY A 1043 -18.08 16.17 -20.45
C GLY A 1043 -18.49 16.18 -18.95
N ASN A 1044 -17.58 16.42 -18.01
CA ASN A 1044 -17.83 16.38 -16.56
C ASN A 1044 -17.46 17.70 -15.86
N ARG A 1045 -18.06 17.96 -14.67
CA ARG A 1045 -17.72 19.13 -13.83
C ARG A 1045 -16.23 19.23 -13.51
N GLU A 1046 -15.53 18.09 -13.45
CA GLU A 1046 -14.09 18.02 -13.22
C GLU A 1046 -13.26 18.63 -14.36
N ASP A 1047 -13.79 18.73 -15.58
CA ASP A 1047 -13.10 19.40 -16.69
C ASP A 1047 -12.97 20.90 -16.44
N GLY A 1048 -13.98 21.52 -15.83
CA GLY A 1048 -13.92 22.92 -15.41
C GLY A 1048 -12.87 23.14 -14.30
N LEU A 1049 -12.64 22.14 -13.45
CA LEU A 1049 -11.53 22.17 -12.49
C LEU A 1049 -10.17 22.02 -13.21
N ALA A 1050 -10.14 21.24 -14.28
CA ALA A 1050 -8.94 20.87 -15.02
C ALA A 1050 -8.55 21.86 -16.14
N ALA A 1051 -9.43 22.79 -16.53
CA ALA A 1051 -9.32 23.66 -17.71
C ALA A 1051 -7.99 24.45 -17.82
N ARG A 1052 -7.32 24.73 -16.70
CA ARG A 1052 -6.02 25.44 -16.66
C ARG A 1052 -4.88 24.73 -15.95
N THR A 1053 -5.02 23.43 -15.71
CA THR A 1053 -4.00 22.60 -15.05
C THR A 1053 -2.68 22.69 -15.81
N THR A 1054 -1.63 23.11 -15.13
CA THR A 1054 -0.30 23.33 -15.72
C THR A 1054 0.54 22.07 -15.81
N ALA A 1055 0.26 21.09 -14.94
CA ALA A 1055 0.83 19.76 -15.02
C ALA A 1055 0.09 18.96 -16.11
N GLY A 1056 0.77 18.74 -17.23
CA GLY A 1056 0.40 17.65 -18.12
C GLY A 1056 0.61 16.32 -17.39
N GLY A 1057 -0.48 15.70 -16.93
CA GLY A 1057 -0.49 14.29 -16.57
C GLY A 1057 -0.32 13.97 -15.09
N ILE A 1058 0.79 14.30 -14.42
CA ILE A 1058 1.14 13.63 -13.14
C ILE A 1058 1.35 14.60 -11.97
N TYR A 1059 0.59 14.42 -10.89
CA TYR A 1059 0.82 15.05 -9.59
C TYR A 1059 1.52 14.07 -8.66
N SER A 1060 2.56 14.50 -7.94
CA SER A 1060 3.27 13.65 -6.97
C SER A 1060 3.50 14.40 -5.67
N GLN A 1061 3.23 13.74 -4.55
CA GLN A 1061 3.32 14.31 -3.22
C GLN A 1061 3.94 13.34 -2.24
N THR A 1062 4.92 13.81 -1.48
CA THR A 1062 5.47 13.06 -0.35
C THR A 1062 4.48 13.13 0.81
N MET A 1063 3.91 11.99 1.21
CA MET A 1063 2.83 11.92 2.21
C MET A 1063 3.36 11.82 3.65
N ALA A 1064 4.47 11.11 3.88
CA ALA A 1064 5.07 10.97 5.21
C ALA A 1064 6.42 10.25 5.18
N LYS A 1065 7.38 10.75 5.96
CA LYS A 1065 8.61 10.04 6.35
C LYS A 1065 8.53 9.66 7.82
N GLN A 1066 8.68 8.38 8.14
CA GLN A 1066 8.58 7.91 9.53
C GLN A 1066 9.79 7.02 9.87
N ASP A 1067 10.57 7.45 10.87
CA ASP A 1067 11.62 6.63 11.46
C ASP A 1067 11.01 5.72 12.54
N TRP A 1068 11.04 4.42 12.26
CA TRP A 1068 10.41 3.42 13.10
C TRP A 1068 11.21 3.08 14.35
N GLU A 1069 12.52 3.35 14.41
CA GLU A 1069 13.25 3.20 15.68
C GLU A 1069 12.76 4.22 16.72
N LEU A 1070 12.34 5.40 16.27
CA LEU A 1070 11.75 6.43 17.12
C LEU A 1070 10.29 6.09 17.48
N ALA A 1071 9.51 5.58 16.54
CA ALA A 1071 8.11 5.22 16.80
C ALA A 1071 7.96 3.97 17.70
N SER A 1072 8.85 2.99 17.58
CA SER A 1072 8.85 1.76 18.41
C SER A 1072 9.47 1.98 19.80
N ASN A 1073 10.34 2.99 19.95
CA ASN A 1073 10.95 3.36 21.22
C ASN A 1073 10.83 4.88 21.47
N PRO A 1074 9.62 5.37 21.82
CA PRO A 1074 9.38 6.80 22.03
C PRO A 1074 10.21 7.42 23.18
N GLY A 1075 10.82 6.59 24.03
CA GLY A 1075 11.74 7.02 25.10
C GLY A 1075 13.19 7.27 24.65
N LYS A 1076 13.57 6.90 23.42
CA LYS A 1076 14.93 7.07 22.90
C LYS A 1076 15.13 8.52 22.49
N ARG A 1077 15.65 9.36 23.40
CA ARG A 1077 16.06 10.75 23.07
C ARG A 1077 17.03 10.72 21.89
N GLU A 1078 16.75 11.48 20.85
CA GLU A 1078 17.71 11.74 19.78
C GLU A 1078 18.97 12.33 20.40
N SER A 1079 20.08 11.57 20.38
CA SER A 1079 21.38 12.22 20.44
C SER A 1079 21.55 12.92 19.11
N VAL A 1080 21.31 14.24 19.06
CA VAL A 1080 21.60 15.08 17.91
C VAL A 1080 23.13 15.07 17.71
N ARG A 1081 23.63 14.05 17.03
CA ARG A 1081 24.93 14.08 16.37
C ARG A 1081 24.64 14.13 14.89
N HIS A 1082 24.60 15.35 14.35
CA HIS A 1082 24.83 15.58 12.93
C HIS A 1082 26.16 14.92 12.55
N ARG A 1083 26.12 13.69 12.03
CA ARG A 1083 27.23 13.18 11.24
C ARG A 1083 27.20 13.95 9.93
N LYS A 1084 28.14 14.90 9.79
CA LYS A 1084 28.53 15.44 8.49
C LYS A 1084 28.83 14.26 7.57
N LEU A 1085 27.96 14.02 6.60
CA LEU A 1085 28.27 13.21 5.43
C LEU A 1085 29.32 13.99 4.63
N GLY A 1086 30.58 13.57 4.73
CA GLY A 1086 31.63 14.01 3.82
C GLY A 1086 31.51 13.30 2.47
N PRO A 1087 31.98 13.92 1.38
CA PRO A 1087 31.74 13.44 0.03
C PRO A 1087 32.51 12.14 -0.27
N SER A 1088 31.86 11.30 -1.06
CA SER A 1088 32.39 10.08 -1.67
C SER A 1088 33.69 10.30 -2.42
N HIS A 1089 34.70 9.45 -2.19
CA HIS A 1089 35.68 9.10 -3.22
C HIS A 1089 36.12 7.63 -3.08
N MET A 1090 35.96 6.89 -4.17
CA MET A 1090 36.63 5.61 -4.40
C MET A 1090 38.14 5.82 -4.48
N ALA A 1091 38.92 4.91 -3.90
CA ALA A 1091 40.25 4.55 -4.38
C ALA A 1091 40.60 3.12 -3.95
N VAL A 1092 40.86 2.28 -4.96
CA VAL A 1092 41.49 0.97 -4.87
C VAL A 1092 42.97 1.14 -4.46
N SER A 1093 43.45 0.41 -3.44
CA SER A 1093 44.70 -0.37 -3.51
C SER A 1093 45.13 -0.97 -2.15
N VAL A 1094 45.33 -2.29 -2.19
CA VAL A 1094 46.34 -3.17 -1.55
C VAL A 1094 47.29 -2.54 -0.50
N ALA A 1095 47.31 -3.10 0.72
CA ALA A 1095 48.46 -3.81 1.31
C ALA A 1095 48.32 -3.98 2.84
N ALA A 1096 48.77 -5.14 3.31
CA ALA A 1096 48.70 -5.64 4.68
C ALA A 1096 49.51 -4.84 5.73
N ARG A 1097 49.04 -4.85 7.00
CA ARG A 1097 49.71 -5.54 8.14
C ARG A 1097 48.92 -5.43 9.46
N PRO A 1098 49.15 -6.35 10.43
CA PRO A 1098 48.30 -6.58 11.60
C PRO A 1098 48.95 -6.12 12.94
N ARG A 1099 48.22 -6.38 14.05
CA ARG A 1099 48.59 -6.31 15.50
C ARG A 1099 48.04 -5.06 16.21
N SER A 1100 47.54 -5.09 17.45
CA SER A 1100 47.66 -6.05 18.55
C SER A 1100 46.53 -5.87 19.58
N ARG A 1101 46.20 -6.97 20.25
CA ARG A 1101 45.46 -7.08 21.53
C ARG A 1101 46.01 -6.15 22.62
N SER A 1102 45.14 -5.73 23.55
CA SER A 1102 45.40 -5.88 24.99
C SER A 1102 44.15 -6.38 25.72
N MET A 1103 44.31 -7.52 26.38
CA MET A 1103 43.43 -8.04 27.43
C MET A 1103 43.82 -7.45 28.80
N PHE A 1104 42.96 -7.71 29.78
CA PHE A 1104 43.09 -7.59 31.26
C PHE A 1104 42.41 -6.35 31.86
N SER A 1105 41.24 -6.49 32.51
CA SER A 1105 40.93 -7.05 33.86
C SER A 1105 40.99 -5.94 34.94
N ALA A 1106 40.18 -5.85 36.00
CA ALA A 1106 39.17 -6.70 36.59
C ALA A 1106 38.26 -5.84 37.51
N ALA A 1107 37.08 -6.38 37.81
CA ALA A 1107 36.30 -6.36 39.06
C ALA A 1107 36.58 -5.32 40.15
N VAL A 1108 35.50 -4.70 40.67
CA VAL A 1108 35.16 -4.66 42.11
C VAL A 1108 33.62 -4.62 42.26
N GLN A 1109 33.12 -5.44 43.20
CA GLN A 1109 31.74 -5.59 43.67
C GLN A 1109 31.32 -4.49 44.68
N GLY A 1110 30.01 -4.31 44.85
CA GLY A 1110 29.37 -3.68 46.02
C GLY A 1110 27.99 -3.11 45.62
N SER A 1111 26.88 -3.84 45.75
CA SER A 1111 26.03 -4.06 46.94
C SER A 1111 25.35 -2.79 47.49
N ASP A 1112 24.02 -2.85 47.47
CA ASP A 1112 23.01 -2.25 48.36
C ASP A 1112 22.69 -0.74 48.29
N MET A 1113 21.47 -0.41 47.84
CA MET A 1113 20.34 0.02 48.69
C MET A 1113 19.30 0.83 47.90
N GLU A 1114 18.09 0.26 47.89
CA GLU A 1114 16.76 0.85 48.01
C GLU A 1114 16.51 2.38 48.18
N VAL A 1115 15.35 2.75 47.63
CA VAL A 1115 14.43 3.88 47.93
C VAL A 1115 14.74 5.26 47.32
N ALA A 1116 14.10 5.55 46.19
CA ALA A 1116 13.05 6.58 46.02
C ALA A 1116 12.48 6.55 44.60
#